data_AF-A0A0U3N4F6-F1
#
_entry.id   AF-A0A0U3N4F6-F1
#
_cell.length_a   1.000
_cell.length_b   1.000
_cell.length_c   1.000
_cell.angle_alpha   90.00
_cell.angle_beta   90.00
_cell.angle_gamma   90.00
#
_symmetry.space_group_name_H-M   'P 1'
#
loop_
_entity.id
_entity.type
_entity.pdbx_description
1 polymer ?
#
loop_
_entity_poly.entity_id
_entity_poly.type
_entity_poly.pdbx_seq_one_letter_code
_entity_poly.pdbx_strand_id
1 'polypeptide(L)'
;MNQPNPLKRAAEKVTEAVQGGDSGPEDGIPGKPGAESPSVAEPTEPREPLPPKPDQSGPETMSPTGQPTGDAQARMAQSGAYLTDAQGTRLYDTDHSLKAGPRGPVLLQDHHLREKVMHFDHERIPERVVHARGAAAHGIFRGYGTAASVTKAAFLAKDVETPVFVRFSTVLGSRGSADTVRDTRGFATKFYTDEGVFDLVGNNMPVFFIQDAIKFPDVIHAGKPHPDREIPQAQSAHDTFWDFVTLHTEATHHTLWNMSDRGIPRSYRMMEGFGVHTFRLVAADGSTTLVKFHWKPKLGVHSLVWEEAQIAGGVDPDFHRRDLADAIEAGAYPEWELGIQTFPDTPEQTFEGIDLLDPTNLVPEELAPVQPIGLLTLNRNPSNYFAETEQVAFHVGHLVPGIDITDDPLLAGRLFSYLDTQITRLGGPNFPQLPINRPHSPVNDMLRDGMHQTAVHRGVAPYRPNSLDGGCPFTAGADAGAYIEAPVRVPEATKVREAPESFADHFSQPRRFWLSMSPVEREHIIAAYTFELGKCYEQAVKERALQVLANIDPELCEGVAEGLGLPAPKASLPLVEVEPSPALSQVGRTWPGDGRIVGIVTGPDGDLDAVQALREAILEAGMVPLVVAPKGGVLGSGDAAVTVQRTYATARSVEFDALLVAGLPGVGGDAFGARDVKARPSGAAVAAADPRVGVLLSEAFRHGKAIGAWAGGEHALDAAGVPGDAPGVVVADSGTAALEQVRELMGAHRVWERFVAA
;
A
#
# COMPACT_ATOMS: atom_id res chain seq x y z
N MET A 1 34.56 9.62 26.17
CA MET A 1 34.45 10.32 24.88
C MET A 1 33.18 9.80 24.22
N ASN A 2 32.09 10.56 24.34
CA ASN A 2 30.77 10.20 23.82
C ASN A 2 30.78 10.27 22.29
N GLN A 3 30.55 9.15 21.63
CA GLN A 3 30.12 9.18 20.23
C GLN A 3 28.64 9.60 20.19
N PRO A 4 28.25 10.56 19.34
CA PRO A 4 26.85 10.97 19.20
C PRO A 4 26.01 9.85 18.58
N ASN A 5 24.75 9.77 19.03
CA ASN A 5 23.72 8.83 18.60
C ASN A 5 23.58 8.82 17.05
N PRO A 6 23.63 7.65 16.38
CA PRO A 6 23.46 7.53 14.92
C PRO A 6 22.18 8.19 14.39
N LEU A 7 21.09 8.17 15.18
CA LEU A 7 19.81 8.81 14.84
C LEU A 7 19.90 10.33 14.80
N LYS A 8 20.76 10.93 15.64
CA LYS A 8 20.98 12.38 15.63
C LYS A 8 21.74 12.82 14.38
N ARG A 9 22.64 11.98 13.87
CA ARG A 9 23.35 12.21 12.60
C ARG A 9 22.45 12.08 11.37
N ALA A 10 21.46 11.18 11.43
CA ALA A 10 20.42 11.07 10.41
C ALA A 10 19.49 12.29 10.45
N ALA A 11 19.08 12.71 11.65
CA ALA A 11 18.28 13.91 11.85
C ALA A 11 19.03 15.18 11.39
N GLU A 12 20.30 15.35 11.75
CA GLU A 12 21.14 16.48 11.31
C GLU A 12 21.32 16.48 9.78
N LYS A 13 21.40 15.32 9.12
CA LYS A 13 21.41 15.20 7.65
C LYS A 13 20.08 15.58 7.01
N VAL A 14 18.95 15.26 7.65
CA VAL A 14 17.62 15.65 7.19
C VAL A 14 17.43 17.16 7.38
N THR A 15 17.90 17.72 8.49
CA THR A 15 17.87 19.17 8.72
C THR A 15 18.78 19.91 7.74
N GLU A 16 19.97 19.39 7.41
CA GLU A 16 20.84 19.94 6.35
C GLU A 16 20.22 19.81 4.94
N ALA A 17 19.52 18.71 4.64
CA ALA A 17 18.79 18.53 3.38
C ALA A 17 17.58 19.46 3.24
N VAL A 18 16.93 19.82 4.35
CA VAL A 18 15.80 20.76 4.40
C VAL A 18 16.27 22.22 4.40
N GLN A 19 17.47 22.52 4.93
CA GLN A 19 17.98 23.89 5.08
C GLN A 19 18.94 24.37 3.97
N GLY A 20 19.37 23.52 3.02
CA GLY A 20 20.19 23.99 1.89
C GLY A 20 21.09 22.97 1.19
N GLY A 21 20.67 21.72 1.04
CA GLY A 21 21.33 20.75 0.16
C GLY A 21 20.39 20.31 -0.97
N ASP A 22 20.90 20.29 -2.21
CA ASP A 22 20.25 20.00 -3.50
C ASP A 22 19.45 18.67 -3.64
N SER A 23 18.95 18.06 -2.55
CA SER A 23 18.27 16.75 -2.58
C SER A 23 16.75 16.80 -2.35
N GLY A 24 16.18 17.94 -1.95
CA GLY A 24 14.72 18.13 -1.79
C GLY A 24 14.14 19.11 -2.82
N PRO A 25 12.81 19.16 -3.00
CA PRO A 25 12.19 20.21 -3.82
C PRO A 25 12.59 21.58 -3.25
N GLU A 26 12.98 22.55 -4.10
CA GLU A 26 13.37 23.92 -3.68
C GLU A 26 12.35 24.62 -2.75
N ASP A 27 11.08 24.18 -2.74
CA ASP A 27 9.98 24.70 -1.92
C ASP A 27 9.53 23.76 -0.78
N GLY A 28 10.20 22.62 -0.59
CA GLY A 28 9.90 21.63 0.45
C GLY A 28 8.64 20.78 0.24
N ILE A 29 8.00 20.83 -0.94
CA ILE A 29 6.75 20.10 -1.23
C ILE A 29 6.96 19.07 -2.33
N PRO A 30 6.66 17.79 -2.08
CA PRO A 30 6.81 16.72 -3.06
C PRO A 30 5.82 16.82 -4.22
N GLY A 31 6.07 16.07 -5.30
CA GLY A 31 5.21 15.97 -6.47
C GLY A 31 5.68 16.77 -7.70
N LYS A 32 6.88 17.38 -7.69
CA LYS A 32 7.44 18.01 -8.90
C LYS A 32 7.69 16.93 -9.98
N PRO A 33 7.29 17.13 -11.26
CA PRO A 33 7.39 16.08 -12.29
C PRO A 33 8.82 15.71 -12.72
N GLY A 34 9.79 16.62 -12.58
CA GLY A 34 11.16 16.41 -13.05
C GLY A 34 12.18 17.08 -12.13
N ALA A 35 13.46 16.75 -12.36
CA ALA A 35 14.59 17.26 -11.57
C ALA A 35 14.89 18.74 -11.81
N GLU A 36 14.49 19.28 -12.96
CA GLU A 36 14.62 20.70 -13.30
C GLU A 36 13.25 21.29 -13.67
N SER A 37 13.02 22.55 -13.30
CA SER A 37 11.85 23.31 -13.76
C SER A 37 11.91 23.57 -15.28
N PRO A 38 10.80 23.43 -16.01
CA PRO A 38 10.78 23.72 -17.45
C PRO A 38 10.92 25.22 -17.75
N SER A 39 11.55 25.55 -18.87
CA SER A 39 11.55 26.92 -19.40
C SER A 39 10.19 27.29 -20.01
N VAL A 40 9.83 28.57 -19.94
CA VAL A 40 8.61 29.09 -20.61
C VAL A 40 8.75 29.00 -22.13
N ALA A 41 9.94 29.30 -22.67
CA ALA A 41 10.24 29.11 -24.07
C ALA A 41 10.47 27.62 -24.35
N GLU A 42 10.03 27.16 -25.53
CA GLU A 42 10.32 25.81 -26.01
C GLU A 42 11.85 25.62 -26.13
N PRO A 43 12.42 24.55 -25.57
CA PRO A 43 13.82 24.22 -25.77
C PRO A 43 14.03 23.73 -27.21
N THR A 44 14.85 24.43 -28.00
CA THR A 44 15.14 24.11 -29.41
C THR A 44 16.55 23.57 -29.66
N GLU A 45 17.43 23.62 -28.65
CA GLU A 45 18.81 23.14 -28.75
C GLU A 45 18.94 21.70 -28.22
N PRO A 46 19.59 20.79 -28.95
CA PRO A 46 19.83 19.42 -28.48
C PRO A 46 20.63 19.41 -27.17
N ARG A 47 20.15 18.63 -26.19
CA ARG A 47 20.88 18.32 -24.97
C ARG A 47 20.65 16.88 -24.54
N GLU A 48 21.55 16.35 -23.73
CA GLU A 48 21.37 15.03 -23.11
C GLU A 48 20.12 15.00 -22.20
N PRO A 49 19.50 13.82 -21.99
CA PRO A 49 18.38 13.67 -21.08
C PRO A 49 18.71 14.16 -19.66
N LEU A 50 17.69 14.68 -18.98
CA LEU A 50 17.83 15.06 -17.57
C LEU A 50 18.08 13.85 -16.68
N PRO A 51 18.84 14.03 -15.58
CA PRO A 51 18.93 12.98 -14.57
C PRO A 51 17.55 12.71 -13.94
N PRO A 52 17.31 11.51 -13.40
CA PRO A 52 16.14 11.24 -12.57
C PRO A 52 16.15 12.16 -11.33
N LYS A 53 15.00 12.28 -10.67
CA LYS A 53 14.91 13.01 -9.40
C LYS A 53 15.76 12.34 -8.31
N PRO A 54 16.21 13.06 -7.28
CA PRO A 54 17.05 12.49 -6.21
C PRO A 54 16.41 11.30 -5.48
N ASP A 55 15.09 11.25 -5.39
CA ASP A 55 14.33 10.16 -4.78
C ASP A 55 14.14 8.93 -5.69
N GLN A 56 14.51 9.04 -6.97
CA GLN A 56 14.27 8.00 -7.97
C GLN A 56 15.54 7.22 -8.30
N SER A 57 15.42 5.90 -8.40
CA SER A 57 16.46 5.02 -8.95
C SER A 57 15.85 3.92 -9.79
N GLY A 58 16.56 3.50 -10.84
CA GLY A 58 16.20 2.27 -11.55
C GLY A 58 16.61 1.02 -10.76
N PRO A 59 16.33 -0.19 -11.30
CA PRO A 59 16.84 -1.44 -10.74
C PRO A 59 18.38 -1.48 -10.72
N GLU A 60 18.94 -2.30 -9.83
CA GLU A 60 20.38 -2.57 -9.82
C GLU A 60 20.86 -3.13 -11.17
N THR A 61 22.08 -2.78 -11.58
CA THR A 61 22.62 -3.16 -12.89
C THR A 61 23.14 -4.60 -12.87
N MET A 62 22.21 -5.54 -12.84
CA MET A 62 22.46 -6.98 -12.91
C MET A 62 22.32 -7.49 -14.34
N SER A 63 23.18 -8.44 -14.73
CA SER A 63 23.01 -9.20 -15.98
C SER A 63 21.77 -10.09 -15.90
N PRO A 64 21.24 -10.58 -17.04
CA PRO A 64 20.18 -11.60 -17.05
C PRO A 64 20.50 -12.88 -16.25
N THR A 65 21.77 -13.11 -15.91
CA THR A 65 22.27 -14.25 -15.12
C THR A 65 22.70 -13.83 -13.71
N GLY A 66 22.21 -12.69 -13.21
CA GLY A 66 22.39 -12.22 -11.83
C GLY A 66 23.83 -11.85 -11.46
N GLN A 67 24.64 -11.37 -12.40
CA GLN A 67 25.97 -10.83 -12.13
C GLN A 67 25.98 -9.31 -12.22
N PRO A 68 26.62 -8.58 -11.28
CA PRO A 68 26.78 -7.14 -11.39
C PRO A 68 27.52 -6.79 -12.67
N THR A 69 26.99 -5.88 -13.49
CA THR A 69 27.68 -5.43 -14.71
C THR A 69 28.75 -4.37 -14.41
N GLY A 70 28.61 -3.66 -13.28
CA GLY A 70 29.46 -2.52 -12.92
C GLY A 70 29.16 -1.26 -13.75
N ASP A 71 28.13 -1.28 -14.58
CA ASP A 71 27.70 -0.12 -15.36
C ASP A 71 26.87 0.84 -14.52
N ALA A 72 27.04 2.13 -14.81
CA ALA A 72 26.18 3.17 -14.26
C ALA A 72 24.76 3.00 -14.80
N GLN A 73 23.74 3.24 -13.96
CA GLN A 73 22.33 3.15 -14.37
C GLN A 73 22.01 4.00 -15.61
N ALA A 74 22.64 5.18 -15.75
CA ALA A 74 22.48 6.04 -16.91
C ALA A 74 22.88 5.36 -18.24
N ARG A 75 23.79 4.37 -18.24
CA ARG A 75 24.13 3.59 -19.44
C ARG A 75 23.06 2.55 -19.81
N MET A 76 22.23 2.16 -18.85
CA MET A 76 21.12 1.22 -19.05
C MET A 76 19.80 1.95 -19.39
N ALA A 77 19.79 3.28 -19.34
CA ALA A 77 18.66 4.15 -19.64
C ALA A 77 18.74 4.74 -21.07
N GLN A 78 17.75 5.56 -21.44
CA GLN A 78 17.82 6.36 -22.66
C GLN A 78 18.97 7.38 -22.58
N SER A 79 19.72 7.53 -23.67
CA SER A 79 20.86 8.46 -23.77
C SER A 79 20.94 9.09 -25.16
N GLY A 80 21.67 10.20 -25.27
CA GLY A 80 21.88 10.93 -26.51
C GLY A 80 20.95 12.15 -26.68
N ALA A 81 21.49 13.20 -27.30
CA ALA A 81 20.79 14.47 -27.52
C ALA A 81 19.75 14.49 -28.66
N TYR A 82 19.58 13.39 -29.41
CA TYR A 82 18.72 13.35 -30.60
C TYR A 82 17.68 12.25 -30.50
N LEU A 83 16.45 12.55 -30.93
CA LEU A 83 15.40 11.56 -31.10
C LEU A 83 15.80 10.53 -32.18
N THR A 84 15.60 9.25 -31.88
CA THR A 84 15.80 8.15 -32.81
C THR A 84 14.55 7.28 -32.95
N ASP A 85 14.51 6.48 -34.01
CA ASP A 85 13.69 5.28 -34.05
C ASP A 85 14.26 4.19 -33.11
N ALA A 86 13.59 3.05 -32.97
CA ALA A 86 14.03 1.98 -32.07
C ALA A 86 15.29 1.23 -32.57
N GLN A 87 15.71 1.49 -33.81
CA GLN A 87 16.94 0.94 -34.41
C GLN A 87 18.14 1.91 -34.27
N GLY A 88 17.93 3.09 -33.68
CA GLY A 88 18.96 4.11 -33.47
C GLY A 88 19.14 5.09 -34.63
N THR A 89 18.24 5.11 -35.62
CA THR A 89 18.26 6.07 -36.73
C THR A 89 17.74 7.42 -36.24
N ARG A 90 18.52 8.49 -36.41
CA ARG A 90 18.08 9.86 -36.06
C ARG A 90 16.93 10.32 -36.94
N LEU A 91 15.98 11.01 -36.32
CA LEU A 91 14.79 11.53 -36.98
C LEU A 91 14.89 13.05 -37.18
N TYR A 92 14.46 13.53 -38.34
CA TYR A 92 14.42 14.96 -38.66
C TYR A 92 13.04 15.60 -38.42
N ASP A 93 11.98 14.78 -38.32
CA ASP A 93 10.59 15.19 -38.10
C ASP A 93 9.82 14.02 -37.45
N THR A 94 8.97 14.30 -36.46
CA THR A 94 8.11 13.33 -35.77
C THR A 94 6.65 13.80 -35.67
N ASP A 95 6.36 15.00 -36.17
CA ASP A 95 5.05 15.64 -36.13
C ASP A 95 4.27 15.36 -37.42
N HIS A 96 4.97 15.06 -38.51
CA HIS A 96 4.37 14.81 -39.81
C HIS A 96 4.70 13.42 -40.36
N SER A 97 3.66 12.70 -40.78
CA SER A 97 3.84 11.51 -41.62
C SER A 97 4.38 11.88 -43.00
N LEU A 98 5.14 10.97 -43.61
CA LEU A 98 5.59 11.06 -45.00
C LEU A 98 4.41 10.89 -45.96
N LYS A 99 4.22 11.86 -46.85
CA LYS A 99 3.06 11.94 -47.77
C LYS A 99 3.50 12.20 -49.22
N ALA A 100 2.65 11.82 -50.18
CA ALA A 100 2.78 12.23 -51.59
C ALA A 100 2.34 13.71 -51.78
N GLY A 101 3.16 14.64 -51.28
CA GLY A 101 2.87 16.07 -51.22
C GLY A 101 2.14 16.47 -49.93
N PRO A 102 2.11 17.77 -49.55
CA PRO A 102 1.64 18.22 -48.24
C PRO A 102 0.19 17.84 -47.90
N ARG A 103 -0.65 17.64 -48.92
CA ARG A 103 -2.07 17.24 -48.82
C ARG A 103 -2.35 15.87 -49.42
N GLY A 104 -1.31 15.10 -49.75
CA GLY A 104 -1.44 13.78 -50.37
C GLY A 104 -1.62 12.65 -49.34
N PRO A 105 -1.83 11.42 -49.84
CA PRO A 105 -1.90 10.23 -48.97
C PRO A 105 -0.58 9.98 -48.24
N VAL A 106 -0.67 9.38 -47.06
CA VAL A 106 0.47 8.85 -46.30
C VAL A 106 1.08 7.65 -47.03
N LEU A 107 2.40 7.58 -47.07
CA LEU A 107 3.13 6.53 -47.77
C LEU A 107 3.51 5.39 -46.82
N LEU A 108 3.23 4.15 -47.20
CA LEU A 108 3.56 2.96 -46.38
C LEU A 108 5.08 2.81 -46.13
N GLN A 109 5.92 3.41 -46.97
CA GLN A 109 7.38 3.42 -46.79
C GLN A 109 7.83 4.23 -45.56
N ASP A 110 6.95 5.02 -44.94
CA ASP A 110 7.21 5.71 -43.67
C ASP A 110 7.47 4.70 -42.55
N HIS A 111 8.75 4.47 -42.23
CA HIS A 111 9.14 3.52 -41.20
C HIS A 111 8.89 4.07 -39.79
N HIS A 112 9.11 5.37 -39.57
CA HIS A 112 8.92 6.00 -38.27
C HIS A 112 7.45 5.96 -37.86
N LEU A 113 6.54 6.35 -38.75
CA LEU A 113 5.10 6.24 -38.48
C LEU A 113 4.70 4.82 -38.08
N ARG A 114 5.11 3.82 -38.86
CA ARG A 114 4.74 2.42 -38.61
C ARG A 114 5.31 1.92 -37.29
N GLU A 115 6.58 2.19 -37.00
CA GLU A 115 7.22 1.72 -35.77
C GLU A 115 6.67 2.41 -34.51
N LYS A 116 6.51 3.74 -34.53
CA LYS A 116 5.95 4.52 -33.42
C LYS A 116 4.52 4.09 -33.07
N VAL A 117 3.65 3.94 -34.07
CA VAL A 117 2.25 3.51 -33.86
C VAL A 117 2.19 2.04 -33.43
N MET A 118 2.98 1.16 -34.07
CA MET A 118 3.02 -0.25 -33.69
C MET A 118 3.46 -0.43 -32.24
N HIS A 119 4.50 0.27 -31.78
CA HIS A 119 4.91 0.18 -30.38
C HIS A 119 3.81 0.69 -29.44
N PHE A 120 3.17 1.83 -29.75
CA PHE A 120 2.05 2.36 -28.98
C PHE A 120 0.89 1.35 -28.87
N ASP A 121 0.50 0.73 -29.98
CA ASP A 121 -0.59 -0.25 -30.06
C ASP A 121 -0.33 -1.51 -29.19
N HIS A 122 0.93 -1.77 -28.84
CA HIS A 122 1.35 -2.94 -28.06
C HIS A 122 1.94 -2.56 -26.68
N GLU A 123 1.69 -1.35 -26.17
CA GLU A 123 2.18 -0.93 -24.85
C GLU A 123 1.54 -1.70 -23.67
N ARG A 124 0.33 -2.23 -23.84
CA ARG A 124 -0.43 -2.87 -22.76
C ARG A 124 -0.11 -4.35 -22.68
N ILE A 125 0.24 -4.81 -21.49
CA ILE A 125 0.30 -6.22 -21.11
C ILE A 125 -0.92 -6.58 -20.25
N PRO A 126 -1.27 -7.87 -20.09
CA PRO A 126 -2.31 -8.25 -19.15
C PRO A 126 -2.01 -7.73 -17.74
N GLU A 127 -3.04 -7.26 -17.04
CA GLU A 127 -2.91 -6.95 -15.63
C GLU A 127 -2.77 -8.22 -14.78
N ARG A 128 -2.39 -8.06 -13.51
CA ARG A 128 -2.48 -9.18 -12.55
C ARG A 128 -3.96 -9.55 -12.37
N VAL A 129 -4.28 -10.85 -12.34
CA VAL A 129 -5.65 -11.35 -12.19
C VAL A 129 -6.33 -10.84 -10.91
N VAL A 130 -5.55 -10.72 -9.84
CA VAL A 130 -5.88 -10.08 -8.56
C VAL A 130 -4.77 -9.10 -8.20
N HIS A 131 -5.04 -8.15 -7.32
CA HIS A 131 -4.04 -7.15 -6.92
C HIS A 131 -3.50 -6.31 -8.08
N ALA A 132 -4.35 -6.04 -9.08
CA ALA A 132 -4.01 -5.31 -10.29
C ALA A 132 -3.63 -3.86 -9.98
N ARG A 133 -4.42 -3.19 -9.14
CA ARG A 133 -4.15 -1.84 -8.64
C ARG A 133 -3.13 -1.87 -7.50
N GLY A 134 -2.03 -1.14 -7.65
CA GLY A 134 -0.98 -1.07 -6.63
C GLY A 134 0.04 0.03 -6.86
N ALA A 135 1.01 0.12 -5.95
CA ALA A 135 2.16 1.02 -5.99
C ALA A 135 3.37 0.32 -5.36
N ALA A 136 4.58 0.70 -5.74
CA ALA A 136 5.79 0.06 -5.25
C ALA A 136 6.93 1.05 -5.07
N ALA A 137 7.88 0.66 -4.22
CA ALA A 137 9.09 1.42 -3.94
C ALA A 137 10.27 0.48 -3.67
N HIS A 138 11.47 0.98 -3.91
CA HIS A 138 12.72 0.36 -3.50
C HIS A 138 13.04 0.69 -2.04
N GLY A 139 13.82 -0.17 -1.41
CA GLY A 139 14.28 0.05 -0.06
C GLY A 139 15.43 -0.86 0.34
N ILE A 140 15.71 -0.87 1.63
CA ILE A 140 16.69 -1.74 2.27
C ILE A 140 16.01 -2.43 3.44
N PHE A 141 16.24 -3.74 3.56
CA PHE A 141 15.98 -4.49 4.77
C PHE A 141 17.29 -4.70 5.54
N ARG A 142 17.30 -4.46 6.85
CA ARG A 142 18.44 -4.74 7.73
C ARG A 142 18.08 -5.81 8.75
N GLY A 143 18.77 -6.94 8.72
CA GLY A 143 18.61 -8.03 9.70
C GLY A 143 19.14 -7.66 11.09
N TYR A 144 18.41 -8.04 12.14
CA TYR A 144 18.86 -7.81 13.53
C TYR A 144 19.74 -8.97 14.06
N GLY A 145 19.71 -10.14 13.41
CA GLY A 145 20.38 -11.35 13.88
C GLY A 145 19.68 -12.07 15.03
N THR A 146 18.52 -11.58 15.49
CA THR A 146 17.74 -12.18 16.58
C THR A 146 17.06 -13.49 16.18
N ALA A 147 16.92 -13.78 14.89
CA ALA A 147 16.36 -15.04 14.37
C ALA A 147 17.40 -16.17 14.23
N ALA A 148 18.69 -15.93 14.51
CA ALA A 148 19.77 -16.88 14.21
C ALA A 148 19.64 -18.25 14.89
N SER A 149 18.88 -18.35 15.99
CA SER A 149 18.60 -19.62 16.67
C SER A 149 17.57 -20.50 15.96
N VAL A 150 16.75 -19.93 15.07
CA VAL A 150 15.64 -20.64 14.41
C VAL A 150 15.81 -20.73 12.88
N THR A 151 16.69 -19.92 12.28
CA THR A 151 16.94 -19.95 10.83
C THR A 151 18.41 -19.73 10.48
N LYS A 152 18.84 -20.38 9.39
CA LYS A 152 20.14 -20.14 8.74
C LYS A 152 20.08 -19.14 7.57
N ALA A 153 18.93 -18.51 7.31
CA ALA A 153 18.76 -17.57 6.19
C ALA A 153 19.70 -16.36 6.33
N ALA A 154 20.63 -16.20 5.38
CA ALA A 154 21.73 -15.26 5.51
C ALA A 154 21.28 -13.79 5.65
N PHE A 155 20.20 -13.40 4.97
CA PHE A 155 19.68 -12.02 5.00
C PHE A 155 19.14 -11.58 6.37
N LEU A 156 18.86 -12.53 7.28
CA LEU A 156 18.41 -12.27 8.64
C LEU A 156 19.56 -12.15 9.66
N ALA A 157 20.80 -12.36 9.23
CA ALA A 157 21.97 -12.16 10.07
C ALA A 157 22.11 -10.69 10.48
N LYS A 158 22.83 -10.46 11.59
CA LYS A 158 22.98 -9.14 12.19
C LYS A 158 23.65 -8.15 11.23
N ASP A 159 23.04 -6.99 11.09
CA ASP A 159 23.52 -5.85 10.29
C ASP A 159 23.66 -6.14 8.78
N VAL A 160 23.17 -7.29 8.30
CA VAL A 160 23.12 -7.58 6.86
C VAL A 160 22.06 -6.69 6.22
N GLU A 161 22.49 -5.88 5.25
CA GLU A 161 21.62 -5.05 4.43
C GLU A 161 21.27 -5.79 3.14
N THR A 162 19.98 -5.92 2.89
CA THR A 162 19.45 -6.61 1.71
C THR A 162 18.61 -5.63 0.92
N PRO A 163 18.93 -5.36 -0.35
CA PRO A 163 18.05 -4.60 -1.23
C PRO A 163 16.67 -5.24 -1.29
N VAL A 164 15.63 -4.42 -1.31
CA VAL A 164 14.25 -4.89 -1.46
C VAL A 164 13.46 -4.07 -2.46
N PHE A 165 12.44 -4.70 -3.03
CA PHE A 165 11.37 -4.02 -3.74
C PHE A 165 10.03 -4.45 -3.16
N VAL A 166 9.23 -3.47 -2.73
CA VAL A 166 7.96 -3.71 -2.06
C VAL A 166 6.83 -3.18 -2.92
N ARG A 167 5.80 -4.00 -3.13
CA ARG A 167 4.57 -3.60 -3.80
C ARG A 167 3.37 -3.77 -2.88
N PHE A 168 2.62 -2.69 -2.73
CA PHE A 168 1.32 -2.66 -2.08
C PHE A 168 0.22 -2.68 -3.13
N SER A 169 -0.96 -3.17 -2.77
CA SER A 169 -2.09 -3.27 -3.70
C SER A 169 -3.44 -3.41 -3.01
N THR A 170 -4.53 -3.11 -3.69
CA THR A 170 -5.87 -3.65 -3.36
C THR A 170 -5.97 -5.10 -3.88
N VAL A 171 -7.15 -5.73 -3.94
CA VAL A 171 -7.33 -7.10 -4.49
C VAL A 171 -8.26 -7.12 -5.69
N LEU A 172 -9.50 -6.64 -5.52
CA LEU A 172 -10.60 -6.87 -6.46
C LEU A 172 -10.52 -5.94 -7.68
N GLY A 173 -10.11 -4.70 -7.47
CA GLY A 173 -10.09 -3.69 -8.53
C GLY A 173 -9.14 -4.00 -9.69
N SER A 174 -9.56 -3.67 -10.91
CA SER A 174 -8.66 -3.61 -12.08
C SER A 174 -7.65 -2.47 -11.94
N ARG A 175 -6.62 -2.40 -12.79
CA ARG A 175 -5.48 -1.44 -12.66
C ARG A 175 -5.88 0.03 -12.47
N GLY A 176 -7.01 0.45 -13.03
CA GLY A 176 -7.53 1.83 -12.96
C GLY A 176 -8.50 2.10 -11.81
N SER A 177 -8.74 1.16 -10.89
CA SER A 177 -9.60 1.40 -9.72
C SER A 177 -8.98 2.40 -8.73
N ALA A 178 -9.78 2.87 -7.77
CA ALA A 178 -9.31 3.74 -6.70
C ALA A 178 -8.52 2.99 -5.60
N ASP A 179 -7.63 3.71 -4.91
CA ASP A 179 -6.80 3.19 -3.81
C ASP A 179 -7.57 2.98 -2.48
N THR A 180 -8.48 3.90 -2.15
CA THR A 180 -9.15 3.98 -0.84
C THR A 180 -10.45 3.17 -0.77
N VAL A 181 -10.62 2.16 -1.61
CA VAL A 181 -11.77 1.24 -1.54
C VAL A 181 -11.75 0.40 -0.27
N ARG A 182 -12.89 -0.14 0.16
CA ARG A 182 -12.92 -1.19 1.19
C ARG A 182 -12.49 -2.50 0.55
N ASP A 183 -11.31 -2.98 0.93
CA ASP A 183 -10.71 -4.18 0.35
C ASP A 183 -9.58 -4.69 1.26
N THR A 184 -9.15 -5.93 1.07
CA THR A 184 -7.86 -6.38 1.60
C THR A 184 -6.74 -5.62 0.89
N ARG A 185 -5.61 -5.38 1.58
CA ARG A 185 -4.40 -4.86 0.94
C ARG A 185 -3.33 -5.94 0.83
N GLY A 186 -2.72 -6.06 -0.35
CA GLY A 186 -1.51 -6.85 -0.56
C GLY A 186 -0.27 -6.11 -0.04
N PHE A 187 0.67 -6.84 0.53
CA PHE A 187 1.97 -6.36 0.98
C PHE A 187 3.03 -7.40 0.57
N ALA A 188 3.56 -7.25 -0.65
CA ALA A 188 4.56 -8.16 -1.21
C ALA A 188 5.96 -7.55 -1.15
N THR A 189 6.91 -8.26 -0.54
CA THR A 189 8.31 -7.84 -0.40
C THR A 189 9.23 -8.83 -1.09
N LYS A 190 10.03 -8.35 -2.04
CA LYS A 190 11.08 -9.10 -2.71
C LYS A 190 12.42 -8.75 -2.06
N PHE A 191 13.12 -9.75 -1.55
CA PHE A 191 14.46 -9.64 -0.98
C PHE A 191 15.47 -10.16 -1.98
N TYR A 192 16.38 -9.31 -2.42
CA TYR A 192 17.47 -9.70 -3.31
C TYR A 192 18.67 -10.14 -2.47
N THR A 193 18.65 -11.39 -1.99
CA THR A 193 19.70 -11.94 -1.12
C THR A 193 20.87 -12.50 -1.95
N ASP A 194 22.02 -12.68 -1.31
CA ASP A 194 23.19 -13.33 -1.92
C ASP A 194 22.96 -14.83 -2.21
N GLU A 195 21.94 -15.44 -1.60
CA GLU A 195 21.59 -16.86 -1.73
C GLU A 195 20.37 -17.08 -2.64
N GLY A 196 19.94 -16.06 -3.39
CA GLY A 196 18.75 -16.09 -4.24
C GLY A 196 17.69 -15.08 -3.83
N VAL A 197 16.56 -15.09 -4.52
CA VAL A 197 15.44 -14.21 -4.21
C VAL A 197 14.52 -14.89 -3.19
N PHE A 198 14.19 -14.17 -2.11
CA PHE A 198 13.09 -14.53 -1.23
C PHE A 198 11.92 -13.57 -1.43
N ASP A 199 10.71 -14.08 -1.62
CA ASP A 199 9.50 -13.24 -1.68
C ASP A 199 8.55 -13.54 -0.52
N LEU A 200 8.36 -12.56 0.37
CA LEU A 200 7.30 -12.59 1.38
C LEU A 200 6.05 -11.91 0.81
N VAL A 201 5.10 -12.72 0.32
CA VAL A 201 3.88 -12.24 -0.36
C VAL A 201 2.67 -12.30 0.57
N GLY A 202 2.53 -11.25 1.38
CA GLY A 202 1.51 -11.13 2.42
C GLY A 202 0.34 -10.21 2.11
N ASN A 203 -0.53 -10.04 3.09
CA ASN A 203 -1.65 -9.10 3.12
C ASN A 203 -1.61 -8.24 4.38
N ASN A 204 -2.44 -7.18 4.48
CA ASN A 204 -2.60 -6.36 5.68
C ASN A 204 -3.52 -6.97 6.76
N MET A 205 -3.96 -8.21 6.56
CA MET A 205 -4.81 -8.98 7.48
C MET A 205 -4.15 -10.33 7.76
N PRO A 206 -4.22 -10.86 8.99
CA PRO A 206 -3.46 -12.04 9.42
C PRO A 206 -4.04 -13.38 8.93
N VAL A 207 -5.20 -13.36 8.29
CA VAL A 207 -5.96 -14.55 7.84
C VAL A 207 -6.40 -14.38 6.39
N PHE A 208 -6.89 -15.44 5.75
CA PHE A 208 -7.48 -15.43 4.41
C PHE A 208 -8.96 -15.84 4.42
N PHE A 209 -9.67 -15.62 3.31
CA PHE A 209 -11.10 -15.94 3.18
C PHE A 209 -11.41 -17.44 3.08
N ILE A 210 -10.46 -18.26 2.66
CA ILE A 210 -10.69 -19.65 2.29
C ILE A 210 -9.57 -20.52 2.82
N GLN A 211 -9.87 -21.80 3.05
CA GLN A 211 -8.92 -22.77 3.60
C GLN A 211 -8.10 -23.45 2.50
N ASP A 212 -8.69 -23.75 1.35
CA ASP A 212 -8.04 -24.50 0.26
C ASP A 212 -7.95 -23.65 -1.02
N ALA A 213 -6.79 -23.67 -1.68
CA ALA A 213 -6.53 -22.94 -2.91
C ALA A 213 -7.48 -23.29 -4.07
N ILE A 214 -8.12 -24.47 -4.07
CA ILE A 214 -9.09 -24.84 -5.10
C ILE A 214 -10.31 -23.89 -5.12
N LYS A 215 -10.64 -23.27 -3.98
CA LYS A 215 -11.71 -22.27 -3.83
C LYS A 215 -11.29 -20.86 -4.24
N PHE A 216 -10.01 -20.63 -4.56
CA PHE A 216 -9.51 -19.30 -4.89
C PHE A 216 -10.21 -18.66 -6.09
N PRO A 217 -10.43 -19.38 -7.22
CA PRO A 217 -11.23 -18.82 -8.31
C PRO A 217 -12.65 -18.46 -7.88
N ASP A 218 -13.28 -19.26 -7.01
CA ASP A 218 -14.67 -19.03 -6.60
C ASP A 218 -14.83 -17.76 -5.77
N VAL A 219 -13.99 -17.56 -4.75
CA VAL A 219 -14.06 -16.34 -3.92
C VAL A 219 -13.69 -15.09 -4.72
N ILE A 220 -12.71 -15.18 -5.62
CA ILE A 220 -12.33 -14.07 -6.49
C ILE A 220 -13.43 -13.76 -7.51
N HIS A 221 -14.05 -14.75 -8.14
CA HIS A 221 -15.20 -14.53 -9.03
C HIS A 221 -16.40 -13.95 -8.28
N ALA A 222 -16.62 -14.38 -7.03
CA ALA A 222 -17.70 -13.90 -6.20
C ALA A 222 -17.55 -12.41 -5.84
N GLY A 223 -16.32 -11.95 -5.53
CA GLY A 223 -16.02 -10.55 -5.19
C GLY A 223 -15.68 -9.63 -6.37
N LYS A 224 -15.27 -10.18 -7.52
CA LYS A 224 -15.05 -9.40 -8.75
C LYS A 224 -16.39 -8.90 -9.33
N PRO A 225 -16.35 -7.91 -10.25
CA PRO A 225 -17.57 -7.42 -10.89
C PRO A 225 -18.37 -8.54 -11.57
N HIS A 226 -19.70 -8.43 -11.59
CA HIS A 226 -20.57 -9.47 -12.17
C HIS A 226 -20.21 -9.75 -13.64
N PRO A 227 -20.15 -11.01 -14.08
CA PRO A 227 -19.66 -11.35 -15.42
C PRO A 227 -20.60 -10.93 -16.56
N ASP A 228 -21.87 -10.62 -16.27
CA ASP A 228 -22.85 -10.19 -17.28
C ASP A 228 -22.68 -8.71 -17.67
N ARG A 229 -22.12 -7.88 -16.77
CA ARG A 229 -22.12 -6.41 -16.93
C ARG A 229 -20.87 -5.69 -16.40
N GLU A 230 -19.97 -6.41 -15.74
CA GLU A 230 -18.75 -5.90 -15.10
C GLU A 230 -19.01 -4.80 -14.05
N ILE A 231 -20.02 -4.99 -13.19
CA ILE A 231 -20.38 -4.08 -12.08
C ILE A 231 -20.56 -4.88 -10.79
N PRO A 232 -20.16 -4.36 -9.61
CA PRO A 232 -19.45 -3.10 -9.38
C PRO A 232 -17.91 -3.24 -9.44
N GLN A 233 -17.21 -2.14 -9.75
CA GLN A 233 -15.74 -2.10 -9.73
C GLN A 233 -15.23 -1.92 -8.30
N ALA A 234 -14.30 -2.80 -7.89
CA ALA A 234 -13.54 -2.73 -6.64
C ALA A 234 -14.40 -2.57 -5.36
N GLN A 235 -15.54 -3.27 -5.29
CA GLN A 235 -16.47 -3.22 -4.16
C GLN A 235 -17.04 -4.61 -3.94
N SER A 236 -17.07 -5.10 -2.70
CA SER A 236 -17.73 -6.35 -2.30
C SER A 236 -19.23 -6.21 -2.04
N ALA A 237 -19.75 -4.97 -2.08
CA ALA A 237 -21.14 -4.61 -1.77
C ALA A 237 -22.12 -5.02 -2.88
N HIS A 238 -22.23 -6.31 -3.17
CA HIS A 238 -23.14 -6.90 -4.15
C HIS A 238 -23.45 -8.37 -3.83
N ASP A 239 -24.55 -8.86 -4.42
CA ASP A 239 -25.13 -10.16 -4.09
C ASP A 239 -24.18 -11.35 -4.25
N THR A 240 -23.37 -11.42 -5.31
CA THR A 240 -22.51 -12.60 -5.55
C THR A 240 -21.44 -12.79 -4.47
N PHE A 241 -20.87 -11.70 -3.93
CA PHE A 241 -19.88 -11.79 -2.87
C PHE A 241 -20.55 -12.27 -1.58
N TRP A 242 -21.64 -11.62 -1.19
CA TRP A 242 -22.35 -11.96 0.04
C TRP A 242 -23.05 -13.32 -0.02
N ASP A 243 -23.49 -13.78 -1.20
CA ASP A 243 -23.98 -15.15 -1.39
C ASP A 243 -22.87 -16.17 -1.14
N PHE A 244 -21.66 -15.95 -1.69
CA PHE A 244 -20.51 -16.82 -1.42
C PHE A 244 -20.15 -16.85 0.06
N VAL A 245 -19.94 -15.67 0.68
CA VAL A 245 -19.51 -15.54 2.08
C VAL A 245 -20.52 -16.19 3.04
N THR A 246 -21.82 -16.06 2.76
CA THR A 246 -22.86 -16.64 3.63
C THR A 246 -23.05 -18.14 3.47
N LEU A 247 -22.55 -18.74 2.38
CA LEU A 247 -22.56 -20.20 2.15
C LEU A 247 -21.23 -20.88 2.51
N HIS A 248 -20.13 -20.13 2.56
CA HIS A 248 -18.79 -20.61 2.90
C HIS A 248 -18.35 -19.97 4.20
N THR A 249 -18.81 -20.52 5.33
CA THR A 249 -18.63 -19.88 6.64
C THR A 249 -17.17 -19.73 7.05
N GLU A 250 -16.22 -20.46 6.45
CA GLU A 250 -14.76 -20.24 6.60
C GLU A 250 -14.33 -18.80 6.26
N ALA A 251 -15.07 -18.11 5.39
CA ALA A 251 -14.82 -16.72 4.99
C ALA A 251 -15.18 -15.68 6.06
N THR A 252 -15.86 -16.09 7.13
CA THR A 252 -16.43 -15.19 8.14
C THR A 252 -15.34 -14.35 8.83
N HIS A 253 -14.21 -14.97 9.19
CA HIS A 253 -13.16 -14.27 9.93
C HIS A 253 -12.53 -13.15 9.09
N HIS A 254 -12.09 -13.46 7.87
CA HIS A 254 -11.51 -12.44 7.00
C HIS A 254 -12.53 -11.36 6.62
N THR A 255 -13.80 -11.73 6.40
CA THR A 255 -14.85 -10.74 6.11
C THR A 255 -15.02 -9.75 7.25
N LEU A 256 -14.92 -10.19 8.50
CA LEU A 256 -15.01 -9.31 9.66
C LEU A 256 -13.84 -8.31 9.72
N TRP A 257 -12.62 -8.74 9.37
CA TRP A 257 -11.48 -7.84 9.18
C TRP A 257 -11.72 -6.82 8.05
N ASN A 258 -12.26 -7.27 6.91
CA ASN A 258 -12.56 -6.40 5.77
C ASN A 258 -13.68 -5.37 6.06
N MET A 259 -14.67 -5.75 6.88
CA MET A 259 -15.74 -4.85 7.32
C MET A 259 -15.27 -3.91 8.45
N SER A 260 -14.20 -4.25 9.17
CA SER A 260 -13.53 -3.28 10.04
C SER A 260 -12.80 -2.21 9.26
N ASP A 261 -12.35 -1.17 9.95
CA ASP A 261 -11.58 -0.09 9.33
C ASP A 261 -10.24 -0.57 8.75
N ARG A 262 -9.75 -1.77 9.10
CA ARG A 262 -8.58 -2.41 8.46
C ARG A 262 -8.75 -2.57 6.95
N GLY A 263 -9.98 -2.59 6.44
CA GLY A 263 -10.28 -2.60 5.00
C GLY A 263 -10.11 -1.25 4.30
N ILE A 264 -9.92 -0.16 5.04
CA ILE A 264 -9.79 1.21 4.53
C ILE A 264 -8.60 1.95 5.18
N PRO A 265 -7.36 1.44 5.06
CA PRO A 265 -6.19 2.04 5.69
C PRO A 265 -5.98 3.49 5.25
N ARG A 266 -5.41 4.32 6.14
CA ARG A 266 -5.06 5.73 5.85
C ARG A 266 -3.96 5.84 4.80
N SER A 267 -3.00 4.92 4.85
CA SER A 267 -1.85 4.86 3.97
C SER A 267 -1.28 3.44 4.01
N TYR A 268 -0.58 3.02 2.95
CA TYR A 268 0.24 1.82 3.01
C TYR A 268 1.25 1.88 4.17
N ARG A 269 1.77 3.08 4.50
CA ARG A 269 2.75 3.33 5.57
C ARG A 269 2.22 3.06 6.98
N MET A 270 0.89 2.98 7.13
CA MET A 270 0.19 2.91 8.42
C MET A 270 -0.72 1.67 8.49
N MET A 271 -0.30 0.57 7.87
CA MET A 271 -0.95 -0.73 7.99
C MET A 271 0.08 -1.81 8.35
N GLU A 272 -0.40 -2.82 9.06
CA GLU A 272 0.38 -4.05 9.28
C GLU A 272 0.50 -4.87 7.99
N GLY A 273 1.39 -5.85 8.01
CA GLY A 273 1.49 -6.88 6.98
C GLY A 273 1.65 -8.24 7.62
N PHE A 274 1.17 -9.29 6.96
CA PHE A 274 1.19 -10.64 7.49
C PHE A 274 1.47 -11.64 6.36
N GLY A 275 2.33 -12.62 6.62
CA GLY A 275 2.52 -13.74 5.70
C GLY A 275 1.29 -14.64 5.56
N VAL A 276 0.32 -14.51 6.48
CA VAL A 276 -0.89 -15.34 6.67
C VAL A 276 -0.56 -16.78 7.05
N HIS A 277 0.13 -17.48 6.17
CA HIS A 277 0.49 -18.88 6.31
C HIS A 277 1.49 -19.09 7.44
N THR A 278 1.45 -20.30 8.00
CA THR A 278 2.56 -20.80 8.78
C THR A 278 3.66 -21.29 7.83
N PHE A 279 4.88 -20.81 8.03
CA PHE A 279 6.09 -21.27 7.36
C PHE A 279 6.94 -22.10 8.32
N ARG A 280 7.97 -22.74 7.80
CA ARG A 280 8.99 -23.43 8.59
C ARG A 280 10.31 -22.70 8.47
N LEU A 281 10.94 -22.39 9.59
CA LEU A 281 12.33 -21.95 9.63
C LEU A 281 13.23 -23.15 9.95
N VAL A 282 14.39 -23.19 9.31
CA VAL A 282 15.40 -24.25 9.49
C VAL A 282 16.68 -23.63 10.02
N ALA A 283 17.07 -23.98 11.24
CA ALA A 283 18.29 -23.50 11.88
C ALA A 283 19.55 -24.15 11.28
N ALA A 284 20.73 -23.66 11.66
CA ALA A 284 22.01 -24.15 11.15
C ALA A 284 22.29 -25.61 11.52
N ASP A 285 21.74 -26.11 12.64
CA ASP A 285 21.85 -27.51 13.06
C ASP A 285 20.79 -28.44 12.42
N GLY A 286 19.92 -27.88 11.57
CA GLY A 286 18.83 -28.60 10.90
C GLY A 286 17.56 -28.73 11.74
N SER A 287 17.52 -28.19 12.96
CA SER A 287 16.28 -28.10 13.73
C SER A 287 15.29 -27.13 13.09
N THR A 288 14.00 -27.38 13.30
CA THR A 288 12.92 -26.65 12.64
C THR A 288 12.03 -25.92 13.65
N THR A 289 11.45 -24.81 13.22
CA THR A 289 10.50 -24.01 14.01
C THR A 289 9.40 -23.50 13.09
N LEU A 290 8.14 -23.68 13.49
CA LEU A 290 7.01 -23.12 12.73
C LEU A 290 6.89 -21.64 13.03
N VAL A 291 6.57 -20.82 12.03
CA VAL A 291 6.48 -19.36 12.20
C VAL A 291 5.36 -18.72 11.41
N LYS A 292 4.84 -17.61 11.93
CA LYS A 292 4.07 -16.62 11.14
C LYS A 292 4.84 -15.31 11.06
N PHE A 293 4.93 -14.72 9.87
CA PHE A 293 5.61 -13.45 9.62
C PHE A 293 4.66 -12.25 9.79
N HIS A 294 5.18 -11.16 10.36
CA HIS A 294 4.48 -9.91 10.64
C HIS A 294 5.31 -8.71 10.21
N TRP A 295 4.68 -7.69 9.65
CA TRP A 295 5.24 -6.35 9.45
C TRP A 295 4.52 -5.39 10.39
N LYS A 296 5.27 -4.76 11.30
CA LYS A 296 4.75 -3.79 12.26
C LYS A 296 5.17 -2.37 11.85
N PRO A 297 4.24 -1.49 11.43
CA PRO A 297 4.57 -0.14 10.96
C PRO A 297 5.08 0.74 12.10
N LYS A 298 6.16 1.51 11.87
CA LYS A 298 6.67 2.47 12.87
C LYS A 298 5.73 3.64 13.11
N LEU A 299 4.90 3.97 12.11
CA LEU A 299 3.89 5.03 12.16
C LEU A 299 2.53 4.58 12.73
N GLY A 300 2.45 3.34 13.22
CA GLY A 300 1.20 2.80 13.76
C GLY A 300 0.21 2.30 12.72
N VAL A 301 -0.93 1.84 13.22
CA VAL A 301 -2.01 1.30 12.40
C VAL A 301 -3.16 2.30 12.39
N HIS A 302 -3.43 2.86 11.21
CA HIS A 302 -4.40 3.93 11.06
C HIS A 302 -5.23 3.73 9.81
N SER A 303 -6.51 4.07 9.93
CA SER A 303 -7.51 3.87 8.88
C SER A 303 -8.34 5.13 8.66
N LEU A 304 -8.88 5.27 7.45
CA LEU A 304 -9.89 6.28 7.15
C LEU A 304 -11.22 5.89 7.82
N VAL A 305 -12.18 6.80 7.81
CA VAL A 305 -13.59 6.45 8.03
C VAL A 305 -14.29 6.24 6.69
N TRP A 306 -15.39 5.48 6.65
CA TRP A 306 -15.96 5.00 5.38
C TRP A 306 -16.35 6.12 4.40
N GLU A 307 -17.04 7.16 4.86
CA GLU A 307 -17.40 8.30 4.00
C GLU A 307 -16.16 8.98 3.41
N GLU A 308 -15.14 9.22 4.23
CA GLU A 308 -13.88 9.83 3.81
C GLU A 308 -13.19 8.98 2.73
N ALA A 309 -13.17 7.66 2.91
CA ALA A 309 -12.60 6.71 1.96
C ALA A 309 -13.32 6.75 0.60
N GLN A 310 -14.66 6.87 0.61
CA GLN A 310 -15.47 7.04 -0.61
C GLN A 310 -15.22 8.38 -1.31
N ILE A 311 -15.14 9.48 -0.54
CA ILE A 311 -14.83 10.81 -1.08
C ILE A 311 -13.43 10.81 -1.70
N ALA A 312 -12.44 10.26 -1.00
CA ALA A 312 -11.07 10.16 -1.48
C ALA A 312 -11.00 9.38 -2.80
N GLY A 313 -11.72 8.26 -2.91
CA GLY A 313 -11.73 7.44 -4.13
C GLY A 313 -12.31 8.16 -5.35
N GLY A 314 -13.12 9.20 -5.16
CA GLY A 314 -13.62 10.06 -6.24
C GLY A 314 -12.74 11.27 -6.53
N VAL A 315 -12.18 11.89 -5.49
CA VAL A 315 -11.40 13.14 -5.60
C VAL A 315 -9.95 12.89 -6.00
N ASP A 316 -9.33 11.86 -5.43
CA ASP A 316 -7.98 11.39 -5.77
C ASP A 316 -7.94 9.86 -5.73
N PRO A 317 -8.30 9.16 -6.84
CA PRO A 317 -8.23 7.71 -6.89
C PRO A 317 -6.80 7.15 -6.74
N ASP A 318 -5.78 8.03 -6.78
CA ASP A 318 -4.36 7.70 -6.59
C ASP A 318 -3.83 8.03 -5.18
N PHE A 319 -4.72 8.24 -4.20
CA PHE A 319 -4.37 8.72 -2.86
C PHE A 319 -3.25 7.93 -2.16
N HIS A 320 -3.31 6.58 -2.10
CA HIS A 320 -2.26 5.80 -1.42
C HIS A 320 -0.97 5.73 -2.24
N ARG A 321 -1.07 5.66 -3.57
CA ARG A 321 0.10 5.71 -4.46
C ARG A 321 0.84 7.04 -4.31
N ARG A 322 0.10 8.15 -4.28
CA ARG A 322 0.62 9.50 -4.09
C ARG A 322 1.26 9.64 -2.70
N ASP A 323 0.55 9.25 -1.64
CA ASP A 323 1.07 9.31 -0.27
C ASP A 323 2.41 8.57 -0.12
N LEU A 324 2.55 7.37 -0.71
CA LEU A 324 3.83 6.63 -0.69
C LEU A 324 4.94 7.38 -1.43
N ALA A 325 4.67 7.83 -2.66
CA ALA A 325 5.67 8.48 -3.50
C ALA A 325 6.12 9.81 -2.90
N ASP A 326 5.17 10.62 -2.45
CA ASP A 326 5.40 11.94 -1.87
C ASP A 326 6.13 11.84 -0.53
N ALA A 327 5.82 10.83 0.31
CA ALA A 327 6.54 10.60 1.56
C ALA A 327 8.02 10.26 1.33
N ILE A 328 8.32 9.43 0.32
CA ILE A 328 9.70 9.09 -0.06
C ILE A 328 10.42 10.32 -0.62
N GLU A 329 9.79 11.08 -1.51
CA GLU A 329 10.36 12.32 -2.07
C GLU A 329 10.65 13.37 -0.98
N ALA A 330 9.80 13.44 0.05
CA ALA A 330 10.00 14.33 1.19
C ALA A 330 11.03 13.81 2.22
N GLY A 331 11.61 12.62 2.01
CA GLY A 331 12.53 11.98 2.96
C GLY A 331 11.85 11.40 4.22
N ALA A 332 10.52 11.40 4.27
CA ALA A 332 9.71 10.79 5.33
C ALA A 332 9.54 9.28 5.07
N TYR A 333 10.67 8.57 5.08
CA TYR A 333 10.75 7.17 4.66
C TYR A 333 9.81 6.25 5.47
N PRO A 334 8.95 5.48 4.80
CA PRO A 334 8.14 4.46 5.46
C PRO A 334 8.99 3.34 6.05
N GLU A 335 8.68 2.94 7.28
CA GLU A 335 9.41 1.89 7.99
C GLU A 335 8.50 0.85 8.65
N TRP A 336 8.92 -0.42 8.60
CA TRP A 336 8.27 -1.54 9.30
C TRP A 336 9.31 -2.44 9.94
N GLU A 337 9.02 -2.94 11.14
CA GLU A 337 9.78 -4.05 11.73
C GLU A 337 9.22 -5.38 11.24
N LEU A 338 10.08 -6.21 10.67
CA LEU A 338 9.75 -7.62 10.44
C LEU A 338 9.78 -8.32 11.79
N GLY A 339 8.72 -9.07 12.08
CA GLY A 339 8.65 -9.91 13.25
C GLY A 339 8.16 -11.32 12.93
N ILE A 340 8.45 -12.25 13.84
CA ILE A 340 7.99 -13.63 13.78
C ILE A 340 7.30 -14.01 15.08
N GLN A 341 6.19 -14.73 14.96
CA GLN A 341 5.73 -15.64 16.02
C GLN A 341 6.40 -16.98 15.78
N THR A 342 6.77 -17.68 16.84
CA THR A 342 7.46 -18.98 16.77
C THR A 342 6.68 -20.04 17.51
N PHE A 343 6.54 -21.22 16.92
CA PHE A 343 5.83 -22.36 17.48
C PHE A 343 6.68 -23.64 17.37
N PRO A 344 6.49 -24.61 18.27
CA PRO A 344 7.08 -25.93 18.14
C PRO A 344 6.66 -26.58 16.80
N ASP A 345 7.62 -27.21 16.11
CA ASP A 345 7.34 -27.99 14.90
C ASP A 345 6.97 -29.43 15.26
N THR A 346 5.71 -29.62 15.66
CA THR A 346 5.13 -30.93 16.00
C THR A 346 4.55 -31.62 14.76
N PRO A 347 4.40 -32.96 14.74
CA PRO A 347 3.74 -33.66 13.65
C PRO A 347 2.31 -33.18 13.36
N GLU A 348 1.60 -32.74 14.39
CA GLU A 348 0.23 -32.24 14.28
C GLU A 348 0.18 -30.77 13.81
N GLN A 349 1.31 -30.06 13.85
CA GLN A 349 1.43 -28.65 13.45
C GLN A 349 0.34 -27.76 14.08
N THR A 350 0.07 -27.99 15.36
CA THR A 350 -0.92 -27.25 16.15
C THR A 350 -0.24 -26.51 17.30
N PHE A 351 -0.85 -25.42 17.75
CA PHE A 351 -0.37 -24.65 18.90
C PHE A 351 -1.55 -24.13 19.71
N GLU A 352 -1.61 -24.45 21.00
CA GLU A 352 -2.70 -24.03 21.91
C GLU A 352 -4.11 -24.35 21.35
N GLY A 353 -4.26 -25.50 20.71
CA GLY A 353 -5.52 -25.94 20.09
C GLY A 353 -5.86 -25.28 18.74
N ILE A 354 -4.97 -24.41 18.22
CA ILE A 354 -5.10 -23.81 16.89
C ILE A 354 -4.35 -24.68 15.88
N ASP A 355 -5.02 -25.05 14.80
CA ASP A 355 -4.36 -25.66 13.65
C ASP A 355 -3.59 -24.59 12.87
N LEU A 356 -2.26 -24.72 12.83
CA LEU A 356 -1.40 -23.72 12.20
C LEU A 356 -1.46 -23.80 10.66
N LEU A 357 -2.03 -24.87 10.10
CA LEU A 357 -2.20 -25.04 8.66
C LEU A 357 -3.48 -24.39 8.14
N ASP A 358 -4.38 -23.94 9.02
CA ASP A 358 -5.59 -23.22 8.65
C ASP A 358 -5.29 -21.73 8.42
N PRO A 359 -5.32 -21.23 7.16
CA PRO A 359 -5.05 -19.83 6.86
C PRO A 359 -6.18 -18.89 7.29
N THR A 360 -7.35 -19.41 7.70
CA THR A 360 -8.47 -18.61 8.24
C THR A 360 -8.30 -18.31 9.72
N ASN A 361 -7.26 -18.88 10.36
CA ASN A 361 -6.95 -18.73 11.77
C ASN A 361 -5.65 -17.94 12.02
N LEU A 362 -5.70 -17.01 12.98
CA LEU A 362 -4.54 -16.34 13.55
C LEU A 362 -4.14 -16.98 14.88
N VAL A 363 -2.90 -16.73 15.31
CA VAL A 363 -2.47 -17.00 16.68
C VAL A 363 -2.43 -15.67 17.44
N PRO A 364 -3.25 -15.49 18.50
CA PRO A 364 -3.24 -14.26 19.30
C PRO A 364 -1.83 -13.94 19.82
N GLU A 365 -1.46 -12.65 19.80
CA GLU A 365 -0.14 -12.20 20.26
C GLU A 365 0.07 -12.45 21.76
N GLU A 366 -1.02 -12.57 22.53
CA GLU A 366 -1.00 -12.93 23.94
C GLU A 366 -0.56 -14.39 24.19
N LEU A 367 -0.75 -15.28 23.20
CA LEU A 367 -0.27 -16.68 23.26
C LEU A 367 1.16 -16.80 22.73
N ALA A 368 1.48 -16.06 21.67
CA ALA A 368 2.80 -16.03 21.07
C ALA A 368 3.16 -14.60 20.65
N PRO A 369 4.02 -13.89 21.40
CA PRO A 369 4.36 -12.51 21.07
C PRO A 369 5.17 -12.43 19.78
N VAL A 370 4.97 -11.36 19.01
CA VAL A 370 5.75 -11.09 17.80
C VAL A 370 7.15 -10.61 18.19
N GLN A 371 8.17 -11.36 17.78
CA GLN A 371 9.58 -11.04 18.06
C GLN A 371 10.20 -10.30 16.87
N PRO A 372 10.78 -9.10 17.05
CA PRO A 372 11.36 -8.34 15.95
C PRO A 372 12.69 -8.95 15.47
N ILE A 373 12.85 -9.05 14.14
CA ILE A 373 13.99 -9.71 13.47
C ILE A 373 14.68 -8.85 12.40
N GLY A 374 14.12 -7.70 12.04
CA GLY A 374 14.78 -6.74 11.16
C GLY A 374 13.92 -5.51 10.87
N LEU A 375 14.51 -4.55 10.17
CA LEU A 375 13.88 -3.29 9.79
C LEU A 375 13.84 -3.15 8.26
N LEU A 376 12.66 -2.86 7.74
CA LEU A 376 12.44 -2.44 6.36
C LEU A 376 12.33 -0.91 6.32
N THR A 377 13.14 -0.26 5.48
CA THR A 377 13.03 1.18 5.17
C THR A 377 12.87 1.35 3.65
N LEU A 378 11.75 1.93 3.21
CA LEU A 378 11.53 2.28 1.80
C LEU A 378 12.02 3.70 1.55
N ASN A 379 12.96 3.85 0.62
CA ASN A 379 13.70 5.11 0.49
C ASN A 379 13.90 5.61 -0.93
N ARG A 380 13.40 4.89 -1.94
CA ARG A 380 13.48 5.34 -3.34
C ARG A 380 12.25 4.96 -4.14
N ASN A 381 11.75 5.91 -4.92
CA ASN A 381 10.72 5.70 -5.91
C ASN A 381 11.29 5.02 -7.17
N PRO A 382 10.47 4.27 -7.92
CA PRO A 382 10.88 3.74 -9.23
C PRO A 382 11.10 4.89 -10.22
N SER A 383 12.08 4.72 -11.10
CA SER A 383 12.32 5.60 -12.25
C SER A 383 11.27 5.44 -13.35
N ASN A 384 10.68 4.25 -13.48
CA ASN A 384 9.61 3.95 -14.42
C ASN A 384 8.61 2.95 -13.80
N TYR A 385 7.37 3.39 -13.61
CA TYR A 385 6.32 2.56 -13.01
C TYR A 385 6.07 1.26 -13.79
N PHE A 386 6.07 1.29 -15.13
CA PHE A 386 5.76 0.10 -15.93
C PHE A 386 6.90 -0.93 -15.90
N ALA A 387 8.14 -0.49 -16.11
CA ALA A 387 9.32 -1.35 -16.13
C ALA A 387 9.61 -2.02 -14.77
N GLU A 388 9.21 -1.36 -13.68
CA GLU A 388 9.54 -1.79 -12.32
C GLU A 388 8.29 -2.31 -11.60
N THR A 389 7.32 -1.44 -11.32
CA THR A 389 6.11 -1.78 -10.54
C THR A 389 5.13 -2.69 -11.28
N GLU A 390 4.89 -2.47 -12.58
CA GLU A 390 3.97 -3.31 -13.33
C GLU A 390 4.60 -4.68 -13.63
N GLN A 391 5.87 -4.70 -14.04
CA GLN A 391 6.57 -5.91 -14.50
C GLN A 391 7.21 -6.77 -13.40
N VAL A 392 7.30 -6.28 -12.15
CA VAL A 392 7.77 -7.13 -11.04
C VAL A 392 6.89 -8.38 -10.88
N ALA A 393 7.52 -9.53 -10.66
CA ALA A 393 6.88 -10.81 -10.36
C ALA A 393 7.28 -11.25 -8.96
N PHE A 394 6.30 -11.32 -8.06
CA PHE A 394 6.44 -11.93 -6.74
C PHE A 394 5.94 -13.37 -6.79
N HIS A 395 6.47 -14.26 -5.97
CA HIS A 395 6.02 -15.64 -5.86
C HIS A 395 6.38 -16.26 -4.52
N VAL A 396 5.40 -16.77 -3.78
CA VAL A 396 5.61 -17.46 -2.47
C VAL A 396 6.54 -18.68 -2.50
N GLY A 397 6.85 -19.21 -3.69
CA GLY A 397 7.82 -20.30 -3.88
C GLY A 397 9.25 -19.82 -4.14
N HIS A 398 9.50 -18.51 -4.23
CA HIS A 398 10.85 -17.96 -4.17
C HIS A 398 11.33 -17.99 -2.72
N LEU A 399 12.05 -19.06 -2.38
CA LEU A 399 12.58 -19.35 -1.06
C LEU A 399 14.12 -19.30 -1.08
N VAL A 400 14.70 -19.26 0.11
CA VAL A 400 16.15 -19.28 0.34
C VAL A 400 16.48 -20.28 1.45
N PRO A 401 17.72 -20.80 1.53
CA PRO A 401 18.12 -21.72 2.59
C PRO A 401 17.74 -21.19 3.98
N GLY A 402 17.06 -22.01 4.79
CA GLY A 402 16.62 -21.63 6.13
C GLY A 402 15.15 -21.21 6.24
N ILE A 403 14.43 -21.14 5.14
CA ILE A 403 12.97 -20.96 5.08
C ILE A 403 12.38 -22.06 4.20
N ASP A 404 11.35 -22.73 4.69
CA ASP A 404 10.65 -23.82 4.01
C ASP A 404 9.12 -23.68 4.20
N ILE A 405 8.36 -24.47 3.46
CA ILE A 405 6.88 -24.45 3.48
C ILE A 405 6.29 -25.40 4.53
N THR A 406 4.98 -25.31 4.70
CA THR A 406 4.16 -26.25 5.47
C THR A 406 3.07 -26.86 4.59
N ASP A 407 2.27 -27.76 5.16
CA ASP A 407 1.17 -28.45 4.47
C ASP A 407 -0.12 -27.61 4.42
N ASP A 408 -0.05 -26.29 4.62
CA ASP A 408 -1.18 -25.37 4.43
C ASP A 408 -1.72 -25.50 2.98
N PRO A 409 -2.98 -25.95 2.80
CA PRO A 409 -3.51 -26.28 1.48
C PRO A 409 -3.71 -25.04 0.59
N LEU A 410 -3.89 -23.86 1.17
CA LEU A 410 -3.92 -22.61 0.42
C LEU A 410 -2.52 -22.22 -0.06
N LEU A 411 -1.50 -22.32 0.81
CA LEU A 411 -0.12 -22.06 0.43
C LEU A 411 0.31 -22.99 -0.71
N ALA A 412 -0.01 -24.28 -0.61
CA ALA A 412 0.36 -25.28 -1.61
C ALA A 412 -0.13 -24.92 -3.03
N GLY A 413 -1.39 -24.51 -3.20
CA GLY A 413 -1.89 -24.09 -4.51
C GLY A 413 -1.29 -22.76 -5.01
N ARG A 414 -0.94 -21.85 -4.09
CA ARG A 414 -0.22 -20.61 -4.44
C ARG A 414 1.18 -20.89 -4.98
N LEU A 415 1.83 -21.97 -4.57
CA LEU A 415 3.13 -22.37 -5.12
C LEU A 415 3.05 -22.66 -6.63
N PHE A 416 1.93 -23.17 -7.12
CA PHE A 416 1.70 -23.36 -8.56
C PHE A 416 1.32 -22.05 -9.27
N SER A 417 0.29 -21.37 -8.77
CA SER A 417 -0.39 -20.28 -9.50
C SER A 417 0.52 -19.11 -9.85
N TYR A 418 1.42 -18.72 -8.94
CA TYR A 418 2.26 -17.54 -9.10
C TYR A 418 3.36 -17.75 -10.15
N LEU A 419 3.77 -18.99 -10.42
CA LEU A 419 4.68 -19.30 -11.52
C LEU A 419 3.95 -19.29 -12.86
N ASP A 420 2.78 -19.94 -12.92
CA ASP A 420 1.97 -20.10 -14.13
C ASP A 420 1.47 -18.76 -14.69
N THR A 421 0.92 -17.89 -13.84
CA THR A 421 0.29 -16.63 -14.28
C THR A 421 1.26 -15.67 -14.99
N GLN A 422 2.57 -15.82 -14.78
CA GLN A 422 3.58 -14.95 -15.40
C GLN A 422 3.75 -15.23 -16.89
N ILE A 423 3.41 -16.44 -17.35
CA ILE A 423 3.60 -16.83 -18.76
C ILE A 423 2.79 -15.94 -19.69
N THR A 424 1.54 -15.64 -19.35
CA THR A 424 0.69 -14.74 -20.14
C THR A 424 0.91 -13.28 -19.77
N ARG A 425 1.05 -12.98 -18.48
CA ARG A 425 1.21 -11.60 -18.00
C ARG A 425 2.50 -10.93 -18.49
N LEU A 426 3.60 -11.67 -18.49
CA LEU A 426 4.95 -11.18 -18.84
C LEU A 426 5.50 -11.80 -20.13
N GLY A 427 4.63 -12.44 -20.92
CA GLY A 427 4.93 -12.86 -22.29
C GLY A 427 5.82 -14.09 -22.45
N GLY A 428 6.16 -14.82 -21.38
CA GLY A 428 6.85 -16.10 -21.46
C GLY A 428 7.65 -16.49 -20.21
N PRO A 429 8.48 -17.56 -20.31
CA PRO A 429 9.20 -18.13 -19.17
C PRO A 429 10.43 -17.31 -18.73
N ASN A 430 10.89 -16.34 -19.54
CA ASN A 430 12.09 -15.54 -19.26
C ASN A 430 11.79 -14.29 -18.41
N PHE A 431 10.64 -14.21 -17.75
CA PHE A 431 10.29 -13.09 -16.86
C PHE A 431 11.32 -12.79 -15.74
N PRO A 432 12.12 -13.75 -15.22
CA PRO A 432 13.19 -13.44 -14.27
C PRO A 432 14.32 -12.58 -14.87
N GLN A 433 14.42 -12.49 -16.19
CA GLN A 433 15.44 -11.68 -16.86
C GLN A 433 15.04 -10.22 -17.06
N LEU A 434 13.79 -9.85 -16.75
CA LEU A 434 13.38 -8.45 -16.69
C LEU A 434 14.17 -7.75 -15.57
N PRO A 435 14.69 -6.52 -15.76
CA PRO A 435 15.61 -5.89 -14.82
C PRO A 435 15.19 -5.93 -13.35
N ILE A 436 13.94 -5.62 -13.04
CA ILE A 436 13.40 -5.64 -11.66
C ILE A 436 13.26 -7.05 -11.07
N ASN A 437 13.29 -8.12 -11.88
CA ASN A 437 13.17 -9.50 -11.42
C ASN A 437 14.51 -10.25 -11.36
N ARG A 438 15.60 -9.64 -11.83
CA ARG A 438 16.91 -10.29 -11.87
C ARG A 438 17.39 -10.57 -10.44
N PRO A 439 17.85 -11.80 -10.14
CA PRO A 439 18.43 -12.08 -8.83
C PRO A 439 19.73 -11.30 -8.66
N HIS A 440 20.08 -10.98 -7.41
CA HIS A 440 21.37 -10.38 -7.07
C HIS A 440 22.43 -11.44 -6.74
N SER A 441 22.25 -12.65 -7.29
CA SER A 441 23.12 -13.80 -7.09
C SER A 441 23.36 -14.54 -8.42
N PRO A 442 24.50 -15.27 -8.57
CA PRO A 442 24.82 -15.96 -9.80
C PRO A 442 23.76 -16.99 -10.24
N VAL A 443 23.30 -16.89 -11.48
CA VAL A 443 22.43 -17.89 -12.12
C VAL A 443 23.27 -18.73 -13.09
N ASN A 444 23.33 -20.03 -12.84
CA ASN A 444 24.00 -20.99 -13.71
C ASN A 444 23.14 -22.25 -13.86
N ASP A 445 22.14 -22.17 -14.74
CA ASP A 445 21.14 -23.20 -14.97
C ASP A 445 21.29 -23.88 -16.35
N MET A 446 20.40 -24.84 -16.62
CA MET A 446 20.30 -25.56 -17.89
C MET A 446 19.03 -25.21 -18.68
N LEU A 447 18.35 -24.10 -18.35
CA LEU A 447 17.16 -23.61 -19.04
C LEU A 447 17.58 -22.83 -20.30
N ARG A 448 16.92 -23.05 -21.45
CA ARG A 448 17.29 -22.42 -22.74
C ARG A 448 16.06 -21.93 -23.50
N ASP A 449 16.32 -21.08 -24.50
CA ASP A 449 15.34 -20.53 -25.43
C ASP A 449 14.26 -19.69 -24.74
N GLY A 450 12.99 -19.86 -25.11
CA GLY A 450 11.86 -19.07 -24.60
C GLY A 450 11.73 -17.69 -25.23
N MET A 451 10.53 -17.10 -25.14
CA MET A 451 10.26 -15.76 -25.65
C MET A 451 11.15 -14.73 -24.96
N HIS A 452 11.68 -13.77 -25.73
CA HIS A 452 12.50 -12.65 -25.24
C HIS A 452 13.73 -13.08 -24.40
N GLN A 453 14.40 -14.16 -24.77
CA GLN A 453 15.70 -14.55 -24.18
C GLN A 453 16.72 -13.40 -24.33
N THR A 454 17.22 -12.87 -23.22
CA THR A 454 18.21 -11.78 -23.21
C THR A 454 19.60 -12.24 -22.76
N ALA A 455 19.70 -13.40 -22.10
CA ALA A 455 20.97 -14.04 -21.80
C ALA A 455 21.53 -14.76 -23.04
N VAL A 456 22.82 -14.61 -23.31
CA VAL A 456 23.55 -15.42 -24.30
C VAL A 456 24.35 -16.48 -23.57
N HIS A 457 23.70 -17.60 -23.26
CA HIS A 457 24.34 -18.75 -22.63
C HIS A 457 25.44 -19.33 -23.52
N ARG A 458 26.59 -19.65 -22.92
CA ARG A 458 27.72 -20.33 -23.59
C ARG A 458 27.81 -21.78 -23.13
N GLY A 459 28.52 -22.61 -23.89
CA GLY A 459 28.60 -24.06 -23.67
C GLY A 459 27.78 -24.84 -24.70
N VAL A 460 28.00 -26.15 -24.77
CA VAL A 460 27.37 -27.05 -25.75
C VAL A 460 26.44 -28.10 -25.12
N ALA A 461 26.37 -28.19 -23.80
CA ALA A 461 25.64 -29.23 -23.08
C ALA A 461 24.69 -28.65 -22.01
N PRO A 462 23.49 -28.18 -22.39
CA PRO A 462 22.44 -27.76 -21.45
C PRO A 462 21.71 -28.97 -20.82
N TYR A 463 22.45 -29.97 -20.35
CA TYR A 463 21.91 -31.19 -19.75
C TYR A 463 22.90 -31.83 -18.78
N ARG A 464 22.39 -32.71 -17.92
CA ARG A 464 23.17 -33.47 -16.93
C ARG A 464 22.85 -34.97 -17.01
N PRO A 465 23.82 -35.87 -16.77
CA PRO A 465 25.25 -35.58 -16.72
C PRO A 465 25.79 -35.23 -18.12
N ASN A 466 26.86 -34.43 -18.18
CA ASN A 466 27.58 -34.14 -19.42
C ASN A 466 29.09 -34.16 -19.21
N SER A 467 29.85 -34.42 -20.28
CA SER A 467 31.32 -34.29 -20.29
C SER A 467 31.81 -33.20 -21.24
N LEU A 468 30.97 -32.74 -22.18
CA LEU A 468 31.35 -31.75 -23.19
C LEU A 468 31.60 -30.37 -22.59
N ASP A 469 30.88 -30.00 -21.53
CA ASP A 469 31.11 -28.77 -20.75
C ASP A 469 31.78 -29.09 -19.39
N GLY A 470 32.52 -30.20 -19.31
CA GLY A 470 33.25 -30.58 -18.10
C GLY A 470 32.38 -30.94 -16.89
N GLY A 471 31.09 -31.22 -17.11
CA GLY A 471 30.13 -31.54 -16.05
C GLY A 471 29.43 -30.33 -15.41
N CYS A 472 29.75 -29.11 -15.85
CA CYS A 472 29.09 -27.90 -15.37
C CYS A 472 27.65 -27.75 -15.91
N PRO A 473 26.77 -27.04 -15.17
CA PRO A 473 26.91 -26.66 -13.76
C PRO A 473 26.81 -27.86 -12.81
N PHE A 474 27.51 -27.79 -11.66
CA PHE A 474 27.48 -28.81 -10.61
C PHE A 474 26.39 -28.51 -9.56
N THR A 475 25.91 -29.55 -8.88
CA THR A 475 25.01 -29.42 -7.73
C THR A 475 25.78 -28.93 -6.50
N ALA A 476 25.18 -28.03 -5.72
CA ALA A 476 25.70 -27.57 -4.43
C ALA A 476 25.33 -28.55 -3.29
N GLY A 477 26.15 -28.57 -2.24
CA GLY A 477 25.87 -29.25 -0.97
C GLY A 477 25.48 -28.27 0.15
N ALA A 478 25.20 -28.79 1.34
CA ALA A 478 24.83 -27.98 2.51
C ALA A 478 25.91 -26.97 2.91
N ASP A 479 27.17 -27.33 2.75
CA ASP A 479 28.36 -26.51 3.02
C ASP A 479 28.55 -25.35 2.03
N ALA A 480 27.85 -25.41 0.89
CA ALA A 480 27.86 -24.39 -0.16
C ALA A 480 26.53 -23.62 -0.25
N GLY A 481 25.70 -23.65 0.79
CA GLY A 481 24.45 -22.88 0.84
C GLY A 481 23.34 -23.42 -0.07
N ALA A 482 23.33 -24.72 -0.38
CA ALA A 482 22.22 -25.30 -1.14
C ALA A 482 20.88 -25.18 -0.39
N TYR A 483 19.80 -24.90 -1.13
CA TYR A 483 18.46 -25.14 -0.62
C TYR A 483 18.27 -26.65 -0.45
N ILE A 484 18.04 -27.07 0.80
CA ILE A 484 17.80 -28.46 1.17
C ILE A 484 16.50 -28.45 1.96
N GLU A 485 15.50 -29.15 1.43
CA GLU A 485 14.19 -29.31 2.06
C GLU A 485 14.33 -29.95 3.44
N ALA A 486 13.57 -29.45 4.42
CA ALA A 486 13.48 -30.10 5.72
C ALA A 486 12.83 -31.49 5.52
N PRO A 487 13.44 -32.59 5.99
CA PRO A 487 12.86 -33.92 5.86
C PRO A 487 11.69 -34.08 6.83
N VAL A 488 10.50 -33.65 6.44
CA VAL A 488 9.27 -33.79 7.22
C VAL A 488 8.67 -35.17 6.97
N ARG A 489 8.34 -35.90 8.04
CA ARG A 489 7.67 -37.20 7.92
C ARG A 489 6.19 -36.99 7.66
N VAL A 490 5.76 -37.36 6.46
CA VAL A 490 4.33 -37.47 6.12
C VAL A 490 3.75 -38.72 6.82
N PRO A 491 2.69 -38.60 7.64
CA PRO A 491 2.00 -39.76 8.23
C PRO A 491 1.44 -40.71 7.17
N GLU A 492 1.23 -41.98 7.52
CA GLU A 492 0.53 -42.92 6.64
C GLU A 492 -0.92 -42.45 6.46
N ALA A 493 -1.32 -42.20 5.21
CA ALA A 493 -2.61 -41.61 4.89
C ALA A 493 -3.18 -42.16 3.56
N THR A 494 -4.47 -41.88 3.32
CA THR A 494 -5.16 -42.19 2.06
C THR A 494 -5.31 -40.91 1.23
N LYS A 495 -5.18 -40.99 -0.10
CA LYS A 495 -5.46 -39.85 -0.99
C LYS A 495 -6.96 -39.54 -0.98
N VAL A 496 -7.33 -38.37 -0.48
CA VAL A 496 -8.73 -37.92 -0.31
C VAL A 496 -8.92 -36.49 -0.84
N ARG A 497 -10.17 -36.03 -0.89
CA ARG A 497 -10.57 -34.62 -1.10
C ARG A 497 -11.47 -34.23 0.07
N GLU A 498 -10.85 -34.02 1.22
CA GLU A 498 -11.51 -33.77 2.51
C GLU A 498 -10.73 -32.70 3.26
N ALA A 499 -11.43 -31.86 4.03
CA ALA A 499 -10.82 -30.95 5.00
C ALA A 499 -10.79 -31.64 6.38
N PRO A 500 -9.77 -31.38 7.22
CA PRO A 500 -9.73 -31.94 8.58
C PRO A 500 -10.83 -31.31 9.46
N GLU A 501 -11.29 -32.04 10.47
CA GLU A 501 -12.29 -31.52 11.44
C GLU A 501 -11.77 -30.29 12.20
N SER A 502 -10.44 -30.18 12.39
CA SER A 502 -9.79 -29.02 13.03
C SER A 502 -10.05 -27.70 12.32
N PHE A 503 -10.41 -27.73 11.04
CA PHE A 503 -10.72 -26.54 10.23
C PHE A 503 -12.19 -26.13 10.34
N ALA A 504 -13.06 -26.91 10.99
CA ALA A 504 -14.51 -26.69 10.96
C ALA A 504 -15.00 -25.54 11.89
N ASP A 505 -14.15 -24.98 12.74
CA ASP A 505 -14.51 -23.86 13.62
C ASP A 505 -14.37 -22.52 12.89
N HIS A 506 -15.52 -21.99 12.45
CA HIS A 506 -15.58 -20.76 11.69
C HIS A 506 -16.07 -19.55 12.51
N PHE A 507 -16.28 -19.68 13.82
CA PHE A 507 -16.97 -18.67 14.63
C PHE A 507 -16.21 -18.21 15.88
N SER A 508 -15.32 -19.03 16.45
CA SER A 508 -14.55 -18.63 17.64
C SER A 508 -13.62 -17.45 17.38
N GLN A 509 -12.84 -17.48 16.28
CA GLN A 509 -11.93 -16.38 15.96
C GLN A 509 -12.63 -15.10 15.50
N PRO A 510 -13.68 -15.13 14.66
CA PRO A 510 -14.48 -13.92 14.40
C PRO A 510 -15.05 -13.32 15.69
N ARG A 511 -15.56 -14.15 16.60
CA ARG A 511 -16.09 -13.67 17.89
C ARG A 511 -14.99 -13.03 18.73
N ARG A 512 -13.79 -13.63 18.79
CA ARG A 512 -12.62 -13.02 19.46
C ARG A 512 -12.31 -11.66 18.86
N PHE A 513 -12.24 -11.55 17.53
CA PHE A 513 -11.97 -10.29 16.86
C PHE A 513 -13.01 -9.23 17.23
N TRP A 514 -14.31 -9.54 17.11
CA TRP A 514 -15.41 -8.65 17.49
C TRP A 514 -15.29 -8.16 18.94
N LEU A 515 -15.09 -9.08 19.89
CA LEU A 515 -14.98 -8.73 21.31
C LEU A 515 -13.73 -7.89 21.63
N SER A 516 -12.71 -7.93 20.77
CA SER A 516 -11.47 -7.15 20.89
C SER A 516 -11.60 -5.71 20.40
N MET A 517 -12.65 -5.40 19.66
CA MET A 517 -12.87 -4.06 19.11
C MET A 517 -13.35 -3.09 20.19
N SER A 518 -12.83 -1.86 20.14
CA SER A 518 -13.37 -0.73 20.92
C SER A 518 -14.81 -0.41 20.49
N PRO A 519 -15.59 0.32 21.30
CA PRO A 519 -16.97 0.67 20.94
C PRO A 519 -17.11 1.36 19.57
N VAL A 520 -16.19 2.27 19.22
CA VAL A 520 -16.20 2.95 17.92
C VAL A 520 -15.89 2.00 16.76
N GLU A 521 -14.94 1.08 16.94
CA GLU A 521 -14.62 0.08 15.91
C GLU A 521 -15.78 -0.90 15.69
N ARG A 522 -16.51 -1.26 16.76
CA ARG A 522 -17.73 -2.09 16.66
C ARG A 522 -18.82 -1.39 15.85
N GLU A 523 -19.06 -0.12 16.13
CA GLU A 523 -20.04 0.69 15.37
C GLU A 523 -19.64 0.79 13.89
N HIS A 524 -18.36 1.01 13.59
CA HIS A 524 -17.88 1.06 12.20
C HIS A 524 -18.06 -0.28 11.47
N ILE A 525 -17.85 -1.41 12.16
CA ILE A 525 -18.11 -2.75 11.61
C ILE A 525 -19.61 -2.94 11.32
N ILE A 526 -20.48 -2.60 12.27
CA ILE A 526 -21.95 -2.66 12.08
C ILE A 526 -22.35 -1.81 10.88
N ALA A 527 -21.89 -0.56 10.81
CA ALA A 527 -22.17 0.35 9.72
C ALA A 527 -21.67 -0.18 8.36
N ALA A 528 -20.49 -0.81 8.33
CA ALA A 528 -19.95 -1.42 7.12
C ALA A 528 -20.79 -2.59 6.61
N TYR A 529 -21.15 -3.54 7.49
CA TYR A 529 -22.05 -4.64 7.14
C TYR A 529 -23.42 -4.14 6.67
N THR A 530 -24.00 -3.17 7.38
CA THR A 530 -25.27 -2.53 6.98
C THR A 530 -25.16 -1.88 5.61
N PHE A 531 -24.08 -1.13 5.34
CA PHE A 531 -23.86 -0.50 4.05
C PHE A 531 -23.74 -1.52 2.92
N GLU A 532 -22.93 -2.56 3.11
CA GLU A 532 -22.67 -3.56 2.07
C GLU A 532 -23.89 -4.45 1.80
N LEU A 533 -24.51 -5.02 2.84
CA LEU A 533 -25.71 -5.84 2.70
C LEU A 533 -26.91 -5.01 2.24
N GLY A 534 -26.96 -3.72 2.58
CA GLY A 534 -27.96 -2.78 2.09
C GLY A 534 -27.91 -2.58 0.56
N LYS A 535 -26.78 -2.87 -0.08
CA LYS A 535 -26.61 -2.84 -1.54
C LYS A 535 -27.00 -4.15 -2.23
N CYS A 536 -27.13 -5.26 -1.49
CA CYS A 536 -27.64 -6.51 -2.05
C CYS A 536 -29.13 -6.40 -2.36
N TYR A 537 -29.57 -7.02 -3.46
CA TYR A 537 -30.97 -7.04 -3.86
C TYR A 537 -31.72 -8.22 -3.22
N GLU A 538 -31.07 -9.37 -3.12
CA GLU A 538 -31.69 -10.63 -2.71
C GLU A 538 -31.87 -10.72 -1.19
N GLN A 539 -33.14 -10.76 -0.76
CA GLN A 539 -33.51 -10.85 0.65
C GLN A 539 -32.90 -12.09 1.35
N ALA A 540 -32.85 -13.23 0.66
CA ALA A 540 -32.29 -14.47 1.20
C ALA A 540 -30.78 -14.38 1.49
N VAL A 541 -30.04 -13.51 0.78
CA VAL A 541 -28.62 -13.24 1.08
C VAL A 541 -28.50 -12.46 2.39
N LYS A 542 -29.34 -11.43 2.59
CA LYS A 542 -29.35 -10.62 3.81
C LYS A 542 -29.72 -11.45 5.04
N GLU A 543 -30.77 -12.27 4.94
CA GLU A 543 -31.21 -13.14 6.04
C GLU A 543 -30.16 -14.18 6.43
N ARG A 544 -29.49 -14.78 5.44
CA ARG A 544 -28.36 -15.69 5.70
C ARG A 544 -27.18 -14.97 6.33
N ALA A 545 -26.85 -13.75 5.89
CA ALA A 545 -25.81 -12.94 6.51
C ALA A 545 -26.12 -12.68 7.98
N LEU A 546 -27.34 -12.26 8.31
CA LEU A 546 -27.77 -12.09 9.70
C LEU A 546 -27.65 -13.38 10.51
N GLN A 547 -27.98 -14.54 9.92
CA GLN A 547 -27.80 -15.82 10.61
C GLN A 547 -26.33 -16.15 10.89
N VAL A 548 -25.41 -15.83 9.97
CA VAL A 548 -23.96 -15.96 10.18
C VAL A 548 -23.50 -15.02 11.29
N LEU A 549 -23.92 -13.76 11.27
CA LEU A 549 -23.58 -12.77 12.31
C LEU A 549 -24.13 -13.15 13.69
N ALA A 550 -25.34 -13.70 13.77
CA ALA A 550 -25.92 -14.20 15.01
C ALA A 550 -25.11 -15.34 15.65
N ASN A 551 -24.37 -16.10 14.84
CA ASN A 551 -23.46 -17.14 15.33
C ASN A 551 -22.10 -16.58 15.78
N ILE A 552 -21.80 -15.31 15.47
CA ILE A 552 -20.63 -14.58 15.98
C ILE A 552 -20.99 -13.90 17.29
N ASP A 553 -21.95 -12.96 17.27
CA ASP A 553 -22.35 -12.18 18.42
C ASP A 553 -23.75 -11.52 18.25
N PRO A 554 -24.61 -11.50 19.29
CA PRO A 554 -25.92 -10.87 19.22
C PRO A 554 -25.88 -9.35 18.98
N GLU A 555 -24.96 -8.61 19.59
CA GLU A 555 -24.87 -7.14 19.46
C GLU A 555 -24.59 -6.76 18.00
N LEU A 556 -23.63 -7.44 17.38
CA LEU A 556 -23.30 -7.29 15.96
C LEU A 556 -24.51 -7.59 15.07
N CYS A 557 -25.18 -8.72 15.30
CA CYS A 557 -26.33 -9.11 14.50
C CYS A 557 -27.50 -8.14 14.65
N GLU A 558 -27.80 -7.70 15.87
CA GLU A 558 -28.91 -6.80 16.16
C GLU A 558 -28.70 -5.42 15.53
N GLY A 559 -27.50 -4.85 15.67
CA GLY A 559 -27.17 -3.56 15.05
C GLY A 559 -27.26 -3.61 13.52
N VAL A 560 -26.77 -4.68 12.88
CA VAL A 560 -26.89 -4.84 11.42
C VAL A 560 -28.34 -5.08 11.00
N ALA A 561 -29.09 -5.90 11.74
CA ALA A 561 -30.50 -6.16 11.45
C ALA A 561 -31.35 -4.88 11.54
N GLU A 562 -31.12 -4.05 12.55
CA GLU A 562 -31.77 -2.74 12.70
C GLU A 562 -31.47 -1.84 11.49
N GLY A 563 -30.20 -1.72 11.10
CA GLY A 563 -29.79 -0.93 9.94
C GLY A 563 -30.39 -1.41 8.61
N LEU A 564 -30.66 -2.71 8.48
CA LEU A 564 -31.33 -3.30 7.32
C LEU A 564 -32.86 -3.28 7.41
N GLY A 565 -33.44 -2.93 8.56
CA GLY A 565 -34.88 -3.00 8.81
C GLY A 565 -35.43 -4.44 8.83
N LEU A 566 -34.63 -5.41 9.30
CA LEU A 566 -34.95 -6.83 9.35
C LEU A 566 -34.96 -7.35 10.80
N PRO A 567 -35.67 -8.45 11.12
CA PRO A 567 -35.58 -9.07 12.42
C PRO A 567 -34.22 -9.77 12.61
N ALA A 568 -33.59 -9.59 13.77
CA ALA A 568 -32.40 -10.36 14.14
C ALA A 568 -32.77 -11.84 14.42
N PRO A 569 -32.19 -12.82 13.71
CA PRO A 569 -32.36 -14.22 14.04
C PRO A 569 -31.63 -14.57 15.34
N LYS A 570 -32.01 -15.69 15.96
CA LYS A 570 -31.23 -16.26 17.05
C LYS A 570 -30.03 -17.03 16.49
N ALA A 571 -28.96 -17.11 17.26
CA ALA A 571 -27.85 -18.00 16.95
C ALA A 571 -28.36 -19.44 16.74
N SER A 572 -27.97 -20.06 15.64
CA SER A 572 -28.26 -21.46 15.35
C SER A 572 -27.24 -22.41 15.97
N LEU A 573 -26.10 -21.87 16.42
CA LEU A 573 -25.04 -22.56 17.12
C LEU A 573 -24.85 -21.96 18.53
N PRO A 574 -24.38 -22.73 19.53
CA PRO A 574 -23.94 -22.17 20.80
C PRO A 574 -22.81 -21.16 20.59
N LEU A 575 -22.90 -19.99 21.21
CA LEU A 575 -21.83 -19.00 21.18
C LEU A 575 -20.62 -19.52 21.95
N VAL A 576 -19.44 -19.46 21.34
CA VAL A 576 -18.21 -19.90 21.97
C VAL A 576 -17.71 -18.86 22.97
N GLU A 577 -17.28 -19.30 24.15
CA GLU A 577 -16.59 -18.42 25.10
C GLU A 577 -15.14 -18.23 24.65
N VAL A 578 -14.76 -16.99 24.35
CA VAL A 578 -13.41 -16.64 23.88
C VAL A 578 -12.92 -15.38 24.58
N GLU A 579 -11.65 -15.40 24.97
CA GLU A 579 -10.97 -14.21 25.50
C GLU A 579 -10.65 -13.22 24.37
N PRO A 580 -10.93 -11.92 24.54
CA PRO A 580 -10.50 -10.87 23.62
C PRO A 580 -8.97 -10.79 23.50
N SER A 581 -8.48 -10.34 22.34
CA SER A 581 -7.08 -10.05 22.04
C SER A 581 -6.91 -8.55 21.74
N PRO A 582 -6.55 -7.72 22.75
CA PRO A 582 -6.38 -6.28 22.57
C PRO A 582 -5.38 -5.87 21.48
N ALA A 583 -4.48 -6.77 21.06
CA ALA A 583 -3.57 -6.54 19.94
C ALA A 583 -4.28 -6.34 18.59
N LEU A 584 -5.53 -6.81 18.44
CA LEU A 584 -6.28 -6.74 17.19
C LEU A 584 -6.85 -5.33 16.90
N SER A 585 -7.18 -4.57 17.94
CA SER A 585 -7.70 -3.19 17.84
C SER A 585 -6.61 -2.22 17.39
N GLN A 586 -6.98 -1.24 16.55
CA GLN A 586 -6.11 -0.14 16.13
C GLN A 586 -6.32 1.14 16.97
N VAL A 587 -7.38 1.22 17.77
CA VAL A 587 -7.74 2.40 18.58
C VAL A 587 -7.16 2.29 19.99
N GLY A 588 -6.81 3.42 20.60
CA GLY A 588 -6.36 3.50 22.00
C GLY A 588 -4.85 3.56 22.21
N ARG A 589 -4.07 3.68 21.13
CA ARG A 589 -2.61 3.93 21.17
C ARG A 589 -2.28 5.27 20.52
N THR A 590 -1.15 5.85 20.90
CA THR A 590 -0.60 7.05 20.27
C THR A 590 0.64 6.74 19.45
N TRP A 591 0.81 7.45 18.33
CA TRP A 591 1.88 7.20 17.36
C TRP A 591 2.51 8.51 16.88
N PRO A 592 3.74 8.46 16.33
CA PRO A 592 4.39 9.64 15.75
C PRO A 592 3.61 10.25 14.57
N GLY A 593 3.71 11.57 14.41
CA GLY A 593 3.03 12.33 13.36
C GLY A 593 3.82 12.47 12.06
N ASP A 594 4.98 11.81 11.93
CA ASP A 594 5.92 11.99 10.82
C ASP A 594 5.26 11.74 9.44
N GLY A 595 5.46 12.69 8.53
CA GLY A 595 4.90 12.68 7.19
C GLY A 595 3.37 12.82 7.13
N ARG A 596 2.71 13.25 8.22
CA ARG A 596 1.30 13.67 8.18
C ARG A 596 1.16 15.04 7.50
N ILE A 597 0.02 15.28 6.87
CA ILE A 597 -0.23 16.50 6.09
C ILE A 597 -1.15 17.43 6.87
N VAL A 598 -0.72 18.68 7.07
CA VAL A 598 -1.49 19.70 7.79
C VAL A 598 -1.86 20.83 6.83
N GLY A 599 -3.16 21.06 6.67
CA GLY A 599 -3.66 22.15 5.84
C GLY A 599 -3.71 23.47 6.62
N ILE A 600 -3.11 24.54 6.09
CA ILE A 600 -3.19 25.89 6.65
C ILE A 600 -4.13 26.72 5.80
N VAL A 601 -5.34 26.97 6.30
CA VAL A 601 -6.37 27.75 5.59
C VAL A 601 -6.18 29.22 5.91
N THR A 602 -5.91 30.06 4.91
CA THR A 602 -5.62 31.50 5.12
C THR A 602 -6.06 32.36 3.94
N GLY A 603 -6.14 33.67 4.16
CA GLY A 603 -6.55 34.68 3.17
C GLY A 603 -5.42 35.66 2.81
N PRO A 604 -5.61 36.48 1.75
CA PRO A 604 -4.62 37.48 1.33
C PRO A 604 -4.38 38.59 2.36
N ASP A 605 -5.35 38.83 3.25
CA ASP A 605 -5.29 39.85 4.30
C ASP A 605 -4.89 39.25 5.67
N GLY A 606 -4.45 37.98 5.69
CA GLY A 606 -3.98 37.29 6.90
C GLY A 606 -2.59 37.74 7.36
N ASP A 607 -2.24 37.42 8.60
CA ASP A 607 -0.88 37.59 9.14
C ASP A 607 0.07 36.54 8.52
N LEU A 608 0.73 36.93 7.41
CA LEU A 608 1.58 36.02 6.64
C LEU A 608 2.88 35.65 7.36
N ASP A 609 3.38 36.51 8.24
CA ASP A 609 4.54 36.19 9.08
C ASP A 609 4.18 35.05 10.05
N ALA A 610 3.00 35.11 10.67
CA ALA A 610 2.50 34.04 11.52
C ALA A 610 2.25 32.74 10.73
N VAL A 611 1.75 32.82 9.50
CA VAL A 611 1.56 31.65 8.62
C VAL A 611 2.91 31.02 8.25
N GLN A 612 3.92 31.81 7.91
CA GLN A 612 5.25 31.31 7.58
C GLN A 612 5.92 30.65 8.80
N ALA A 613 5.86 31.28 9.97
CA ALA A 613 6.36 30.69 11.21
C ALA A 613 5.64 29.37 11.55
N LEU A 614 4.34 29.27 11.28
CA LEU A 614 3.60 28.02 11.44
C LEU A 614 4.06 26.94 10.45
N ARG A 615 4.30 27.28 9.18
CA ARG A 615 4.82 26.32 8.19
C ARG A 615 6.16 25.74 8.63
N GLU A 616 7.07 26.58 9.10
CA GLU A 616 8.38 26.17 9.62
C GLU A 616 8.22 25.23 10.83
N ALA A 617 7.34 25.57 11.78
CA ALA A 617 7.07 24.72 12.93
C ALA A 617 6.49 23.34 12.56
N ILE A 618 5.68 23.25 11.50
CA ILE A 618 5.15 21.98 10.99
C ILE A 618 6.26 21.13 10.36
N LEU A 619 7.15 21.75 9.57
CA LEU A 619 8.30 21.08 8.97
C LEU A 619 9.29 20.58 10.04
N GLU A 620 9.59 21.40 11.05
CA GLU A 620 10.44 21.02 12.18
C GLU A 620 9.86 19.86 13.00
N ALA A 621 8.53 19.72 13.02
CA ALA A 621 7.83 18.61 13.63
C ALA A 621 7.76 17.35 12.73
N GLY A 622 8.42 17.34 11.57
CA GLY A 622 8.45 16.21 10.64
C GLY A 622 7.17 16.03 9.82
N MET A 623 6.31 17.05 9.73
CA MET A 623 5.03 17.04 9.00
C MET A 623 5.09 17.91 7.74
N VAL A 624 4.09 17.78 6.87
CA VAL A 624 4.02 18.49 5.59
C VAL A 624 2.96 19.60 5.65
N PRO A 625 3.33 20.90 5.62
CA PRO A 625 2.37 21.99 5.57
C PRO A 625 1.90 22.28 4.15
N LEU A 626 0.59 22.36 3.94
CA LEU A 626 -0.02 22.82 2.69
C LEU A 626 -0.88 24.06 2.93
N VAL A 627 -0.49 25.18 2.34
CA VAL A 627 -1.24 26.43 2.40
C VAL A 627 -2.39 26.39 1.42
N VAL A 628 -3.57 26.67 1.96
CA VAL A 628 -4.84 26.71 1.25
C VAL A 628 -5.37 28.14 1.25
N ALA A 629 -5.54 28.72 0.07
CA ALA A 629 -5.95 30.13 -0.07
C ALA A 629 -7.01 30.32 -1.18
N PRO A 630 -7.59 31.51 -1.37
CA PRO A 630 -8.63 31.71 -2.38
C PRO A 630 -8.15 31.58 -3.83
N LYS A 631 -6.85 31.79 -4.09
CA LYS A 631 -6.23 31.70 -5.41
C LYS A 631 -4.80 31.16 -5.29
N GLY A 632 -4.30 30.54 -6.35
CA GLY A 632 -2.91 30.07 -6.41
C GLY A 632 -1.91 31.22 -6.54
N GLY A 633 -0.63 30.87 -6.66
CA GLY A 633 0.48 31.82 -6.73
C GLY A 633 1.07 32.09 -5.35
N VAL A 634 1.44 33.34 -5.08
CA VAL A 634 2.10 33.75 -3.84
C VAL A 634 1.22 34.79 -3.12
N LEU A 635 1.04 34.60 -1.82
CA LEU A 635 0.45 35.61 -0.92
C LEU A 635 1.56 36.54 -0.42
N GLY A 636 1.27 37.84 -0.36
CA GLY A 636 2.24 38.84 0.10
C GLY A 636 3.40 39.09 -0.88
N SER A 637 4.48 39.68 -0.37
CA SER A 637 5.69 40.01 -1.11
C SER A 637 6.89 40.13 -0.15
N GLY A 638 8.11 39.91 -0.65
CA GLY A 638 9.32 39.97 0.19
C GLY A 638 9.51 38.71 1.02
N ASP A 639 10.16 38.84 2.18
CA ASP A 639 10.54 37.68 3.02
C ASP A 639 9.33 36.97 3.67
N ALA A 640 8.19 37.66 3.78
CA ALA A 640 6.92 37.12 4.29
C ALA A 640 6.05 36.45 3.18
N ALA A 641 6.59 36.28 1.97
CA ALA A 641 5.84 35.76 0.84
C ALA A 641 5.57 34.25 1.01
N VAL A 642 4.30 33.85 0.90
CA VAL A 642 3.88 32.46 1.10
C VAL A 642 3.30 31.88 -0.19
N THR A 643 3.96 30.86 -0.75
CA THR A 643 3.44 30.12 -1.90
C THR A 643 2.19 29.34 -1.51
N VAL A 644 1.14 29.44 -2.32
CA VAL A 644 -0.12 28.71 -2.16
C VAL A 644 -0.04 27.36 -2.87
N GLN A 645 -0.25 26.27 -2.13
CA GLN A 645 -0.21 24.90 -2.67
C GLN A 645 -1.59 24.40 -3.11
N ARG A 646 -2.65 24.90 -2.48
CA ARG A 646 -4.03 24.60 -2.86
C ARG A 646 -4.88 25.85 -2.85
N THR A 647 -5.81 25.91 -3.79
CA THR A 647 -6.91 26.86 -3.73
C THR A 647 -8.09 26.27 -2.96
N TYR A 648 -9.04 27.09 -2.51
CA TYR A 648 -10.32 26.59 -1.99
C TYR A 648 -11.07 25.70 -2.99
N ALA A 649 -10.85 25.88 -4.30
CA ALA A 649 -11.46 25.05 -5.34
C ALA A 649 -10.76 23.70 -5.54
N THR A 650 -9.48 23.59 -5.17
CA THR A 650 -8.66 22.39 -5.42
C THR A 650 -8.37 21.60 -4.16
N ALA A 651 -8.62 22.16 -2.98
CA ALA A 651 -8.45 21.48 -1.70
C ALA A 651 -9.69 20.63 -1.36
N ARG A 652 -9.46 19.43 -0.84
CA ARG A 652 -10.49 18.64 -0.15
C ARG A 652 -10.00 18.11 1.20
N SER A 653 -10.93 17.91 2.13
CA SER A 653 -10.61 17.47 3.50
C SER A 653 -9.77 16.20 3.54
N VAL A 654 -9.99 15.28 2.59
CA VAL A 654 -9.28 13.99 2.47
C VAL A 654 -7.77 14.13 2.30
N GLU A 655 -7.28 15.26 1.78
CA GLU A 655 -5.84 15.52 1.58
C GLU A 655 -5.09 15.81 2.90
N PHE A 656 -5.81 16.10 3.98
CA PHE A 656 -5.22 16.57 5.24
C PHE A 656 -5.51 15.63 6.40
N ASP A 657 -4.57 15.50 7.32
CA ASP A 657 -4.75 14.82 8.61
C ASP A 657 -5.29 15.76 9.68
N ALA A 658 -4.96 17.06 9.57
CA ALA A 658 -5.49 18.13 10.40
C ALA A 658 -5.60 19.45 9.63
N LEU A 659 -6.43 20.37 10.13
CA LEU A 659 -6.60 21.71 9.56
C LEU A 659 -6.29 22.79 10.59
N LEU A 660 -5.61 23.85 10.16
CA LEU A 660 -5.29 25.03 10.94
C LEU A 660 -5.81 26.27 10.22
N VAL A 661 -6.76 27.00 10.82
CA VAL A 661 -7.41 28.18 10.22
C VAL A 661 -6.77 29.46 10.75
N ALA A 662 -6.05 30.15 9.85
CA ALA A 662 -5.30 31.36 10.14
C ALA A 662 -6.13 32.62 9.88
N GLY A 663 -6.64 33.24 10.93
CA GLY A 663 -7.41 34.47 10.85
C GLY A 663 -8.68 34.32 10.01
N LEU A 664 -9.14 35.40 9.37
CA LEU A 664 -10.28 35.36 8.46
C LEU A 664 -9.82 35.00 7.03
N PRO A 665 -10.05 33.76 6.55
CA PRO A 665 -9.60 33.32 5.22
C PRO A 665 -10.22 34.11 4.06
N GLY A 666 -11.24 34.92 4.32
CA GLY A 666 -11.97 35.72 3.34
C GLY A 666 -12.80 34.85 2.39
N VAL A 667 -13.27 35.46 1.31
CA VAL A 667 -14.05 34.76 0.27
C VAL A 667 -13.37 34.92 -1.09
N GLY A 668 -13.20 33.81 -1.81
CA GLY A 668 -12.65 33.86 -3.16
C GLY A 668 -13.54 34.66 -4.10
N GLY A 669 -12.94 35.46 -4.98
CA GLY A 669 -13.70 36.20 -6.00
C GLY A 669 -14.49 35.29 -6.95
N ASP A 670 -14.09 34.02 -7.04
CA ASP A 670 -14.76 32.95 -7.79
C ASP A 670 -15.89 32.24 -7.01
N ALA A 671 -16.04 32.52 -5.71
CA ALA A 671 -17.11 31.94 -4.88
C ALA A 671 -18.51 32.48 -5.27
N PHE A 672 -18.59 33.59 -6.00
CA PHE A 672 -19.84 34.26 -6.35
C PHE A 672 -19.99 34.42 -7.88
N GLY A 673 -20.74 33.50 -8.49
CA GLY A 673 -21.12 33.55 -9.91
C GLY A 673 -21.48 32.18 -10.48
N ALA A 674 -21.80 32.11 -11.77
CA ALA A 674 -22.18 30.88 -12.50
C ALA A 674 -21.13 29.75 -12.47
N ARG A 675 -19.94 30.00 -11.92
CA ARG A 675 -18.85 29.02 -11.80
C ARG A 675 -18.95 28.12 -10.57
N ASP A 676 -19.64 28.53 -9.49
CA ASP A 676 -19.88 27.66 -8.33
C ASP A 676 -21.10 28.01 -7.45
N VAL A 677 -21.88 29.03 -7.83
CA VAL A 677 -23.21 29.27 -7.24
C VAL A 677 -24.17 28.20 -7.77
N LYS A 678 -24.04 26.96 -7.29
CA LYS A 678 -24.89 25.85 -7.74
C LYS A 678 -26.33 25.98 -7.23
N ALA A 679 -26.59 26.84 -6.23
CA ALA A 679 -27.93 27.04 -5.65
C ALA A 679 -28.13 28.33 -4.80
N ARG A 680 -27.58 29.51 -5.15
CA ARG A 680 -27.87 30.74 -4.37
C ARG A 680 -29.19 31.37 -4.80
N PRO A 681 -30.14 31.61 -3.88
CA PRO A 681 -31.34 32.38 -4.18
C PRO A 681 -30.99 33.81 -4.62
N SER A 682 -31.71 34.34 -5.61
CA SER A 682 -31.57 35.74 -6.03
C SER A 682 -31.77 36.68 -4.83
N GLY A 683 -30.80 37.55 -4.57
CA GLY A 683 -30.85 38.53 -3.49
C GLY A 683 -30.32 38.07 -2.12
N ALA A 684 -29.82 36.83 -1.97
CA ALA A 684 -29.16 36.41 -0.73
C ALA A 684 -27.90 37.28 -0.47
N ALA A 685 -27.59 37.60 0.79
CA ALA A 685 -26.37 38.33 1.15
C ALA A 685 -25.11 37.54 0.79
N VAL A 686 -24.00 38.25 0.56
CA VAL A 686 -22.68 37.63 0.38
C VAL A 686 -22.35 36.89 1.67
N ALA A 687 -22.08 35.58 1.57
CA ALA A 687 -21.76 34.76 2.74
C ALA A 687 -20.51 35.32 3.43
N ALA A 688 -20.50 35.30 4.77
CA ALA A 688 -19.38 35.78 5.57
C ALA A 688 -18.13 34.89 5.45
N ALA A 689 -18.29 33.65 4.99
CA ALA A 689 -17.23 32.69 4.74
C ALA A 689 -17.41 32.02 3.35
N ASP A 690 -16.31 31.56 2.77
CA ASP A 690 -16.34 30.83 1.50
C ASP A 690 -17.01 29.46 1.70
N PRO A 691 -18.03 29.08 0.90
CA PRO A 691 -18.74 27.82 1.06
C PRO A 691 -17.82 26.60 0.94
N ARG A 692 -16.74 26.69 0.15
CA ARG A 692 -15.80 25.58 -0.03
C ARG A 692 -14.95 25.35 1.22
N VAL A 693 -14.57 26.43 1.92
CA VAL A 693 -13.94 26.35 3.25
C VAL A 693 -14.92 25.76 4.26
N GLY A 694 -16.20 26.15 4.20
CA GLY A 694 -17.25 25.55 5.03
C GLY A 694 -17.36 24.03 4.84
N VAL A 695 -17.39 23.56 3.59
CA VAL A 695 -17.40 22.11 3.30
C VAL A 695 -16.14 21.43 3.81
N LEU A 696 -14.96 22.00 3.52
CA LEU A 696 -13.67 21.49 3.98
C LEU A 696 -13.63 21.26 5.50
N LEU A 697 -14.07 22.26 6.28
CA LEU A 697 -14.10 22.20 7.75
C LEU A 697 -15.17 21.22 8.26
N SER A 698 -16.37 21.23 7.66
CA SER A 698 -17.46 20.33 8.07
C SER A 698 -17.10 18.85 7.85
N GLU A 699 -16.42 18.54 6.74
CA GLU A 699 -15.97 17.19 6.46
C GLU A 699 -14.85 16.77 7.41
N ALA A 700 -13.83 17.61 7.59
CA ALA A 700 -12.76 17.34 8.55
C ALA A 700 -13.31 17.08 9.96
N PHE A 701 -14.31 17.85 10.38
CA PHE A 701 -14.96 17.68 11.67
C PHE A 701 -15.72 16.35 11.76
N ARG A 702 -16.58 16.04 10.78
CA ARG A 702 -17.32 14.77 10.70
C ARG A 702 -16.42 13.55 10.62
N HIS A 703 -15.27 13.68 9.97
CA HIS A 703 -14.30 12.59 9.81
C HIS A 703 -13.37 12.44 11.02
N GLY A 704 -13.59 13.20 12.09
CA GLY A 704 -12.84 13.04 13.33
C GLY A 704 -11.45 13.68 13.32
N LYS A 705 -11.12 14.57 12.38
CA LYS A 705 -9.80 15.24 12.28
C LYS A 705 -9.67 16.39 13.28
N ALA A 706 -8.47 16.59 13.82
CA ALA A 706 -8.20 17.74 14.68
C ALA A 706 -8.26 19.05 13.86
N ILE A 707 -8.85 20.09 14.43
CA ILE A 707 -8.98 21.40 13.79
C ILE A 707 -8.53 22.48 14.77
N GLY A 708 -7.56 23.29 14.36
CA GLY A 708 -7.11 24.46 15.11
C GLY A 708 -7.54 25.77 14.45
N ALA A 709 -7.78 26.81 15.25
CA ALA A 709 -8.05 28.16 14.77
C ALA A 709 -7.43 29.20 15.70
N TRP A 710 -7.06 30.36 15.14
CA TRP A 710 -6.60 31.52 15.89
C TRP A 710 -6.93 32.82 15.13
N ALA A 711 -6.79 33.95 15.82
CA ALA A 711 -6.90 35.30 15.25
C ALA A 711 -8.20 35.58 14.47
N GLY A 712 -9.33 35.01 14.90
CA GLY A 712 -10.63 35.18 14.24
C GLY A 712 -11.00 34.05 13.27
N GLY A 713 -10.18 33.00 13.15
CA GLY A 713 -10.47 31.79 12.38
C GLY A 713 -11.64 30.98 12.91
N GLU A 714 -11.99 31.13 14.19
CA GLU A 714 -13.16 30.54 14.82
C GLU A 714 -14.48 30.94 14.12
N HIS A 715 -14.55 32.12 13.51
CA HIS A 715 -15.73 32.52 12.71
C HIS A 715 -15.95 31.62 11.49
N ALA A 716 -14.89 31.08 10.89
CA ALA A 716 -15.02 30.12 9.80
C ALA A 716 -15.50 28.76 10.29
N LEU A 717 -15.12 28.37 11.52
CA LEU A 717 -15.64 27.17 12.19
C LEU A 717 -17.14 27.31 12.46
N ASP A 718 -17.57 28.43 13.05
CA ASP A 718 -18.98 28.72 13.32
C ASP A 718 -19.81 28.70 12.03
N ALA A 719 -19.31 29.31 10.95
CA ALA A 719 -19.96 29.32 9.64
C ALA A 719 -20.08 27.91 9.01
N ALA A 720 -19.16 26.99 9.37
CA ALA A 720 -19.19 25.60 8.95
C ALA A 720 -20.04 24.69 9.87
N GLY A 721 -20.61 25.24 10.94
CA GLY A 721 -21.33 24.47 11.96
C GLY A 721 -20.43 23.63 12.86
N VAL A 722 -19.16 24.03 13.03
CA VAL A 722 -18.17 23.38 13.88
C VAL A 722 -18.08 24.14 15.21
N PRO A 723 -18.57 23.58 16.33
CA PRO A 723 -18.54 24.27 17.62
C PRO A 723 -17.10 24.41 18.14
N GLY A 724 -16.73 25.62 18.56
CA GLY A 724 -15.39 25.91 19.08
C GLY A 724 -15.01 25.18 20.38
N ASP A 725 -16.00 24.65 21.11
CA ASP A 725 -15.84 23.88 22.35
C ASP A 725 -15.99 22.35 22.15
N ALA A 726 -16.21 21.90 20.91
CA ALA A 726 -16.33 20.48 20.61
C ALA A 726 -14.98 19.76 20.80
N PRO A 727 -14.99 18.46 21.20
CA PRO A 727 -13.77 17.67 21.30
C PRO A 727 -12.93 17.75 20.01
N GLY A 728 -11.64 18.03 20.17
CA GLY A 728 -10.69 18.07 19.05
C GLY A 728 -10.68 19.36 18.23
N VAL A 729 -11.46 20.36 18.64
CA VAL A 729 -11.38 21.74 18.13
C VAL A 729 -10.56 22.58 19.10
N VAL A 730 -9.53 23.23 18.58
CA VAL A 730 -8.58 24.04 19.37
C VAL A 730 -8.70 25.49 18.93
N VAL A 731 -9.09 26.38 19.84
CA VAL A 731 -9.00 27.83 19.62
C VAL A 731 -7.87 28.35 20.52
N ALA A 732 -6.82 28.90 19.91
CA ALA A 732 -5.61 29.32 20.62
C ALA A 732 -5.22 30.77 20.30
N ASP A 733 -4.30 31.32 21.10
CA ASP A 733 -3.82 32.69 20.95
C ASP A 733 -2.88 32.87 19.73
N SER A 734 -2.26 31.78 19.26
CA SER A 734 -1.36 31.79 18.10
C SER A 734 -1.44 30.48 17.30
N GLY A 735 -0.98 30.51 16.05
CA GLY A 735 -0.91 29.32 15.20
C GLY A 735 0.01 28.23 15.76
N THR A 736 1.14 28.59 16.36
CA THR A 736 2.07 27.62 16.97
C THR A 736 1.50 26.97 18.23
N ALA A 737 0.75 27.70 19.05
CA ALA A 737 0.03 27.14 20.19
C ALA A 737 -1.13 26.23 19.76
N ALA A 738 -1.81 26.57 18.66
CA ALA A 738 -2.81 25.69 18.05
C ALA A 738 -2.18 24.39 17.54
N LEU A 739 -1.04 24.49 16.84
CA LEU A 739 -0.29 23.33 16.35
C LEU A 739 0.15 22.39 17.47
N GLU A 740 0.65 22.92 18.59
CA GLU A 740 1.09 22.09 19.72
C GLU A 740 -0.02 21.17 20.23
N GLN A 741 -1.21 21.71 20.47
CA GLN A 741 -2.37 20.95 20.92
C GLN A 741 -2.94 20.03 19.82
N VAL A 742 -2.99 20.50 18.57
CA VAL A 742 -3.43 19.68 17.42
C VAL A 742 -2.50 18.49 17.21
N ARG A 743 -1.19 18.66 17.39
CA ARG A 743 -0.20 17.57 17.27
C ARG A 743 -0.42 16.47 18.31
N GLU A 744 -0.78 16.82 19.54
CA GLU A 744 -1.12 15.83 20.56
C GLU A 744 -2.35 15.00 20.14
N LEU A 745 -3.39 15.66 19.62
CA LEU A 745 -4.58 14.98 19.11
C LEU A 745 -4.29 14.09 17.89
N MET A 746 -3.41 14.53 16.99
CA MET A 746 -2.98 13.76 15.83
C MET A 746 -2.25 12.46 16.22
N GLY A 747 -1.65 12.40 17.41
CA GLY A 747 -1.05 11.17 17.94
C GLY A 747 -2.06 10.03 18.09
N ALA A 748 -3.32 10.34 18.40
CA ALA A 748 -4.43 9.38 18.44
C ALA A 748 -5.12 9.19 17.07
N HIS A 749 -4.59 9.81 16.02
CA HIS A 749 -5.05 9.85 14.61
C HIS A 749 -6.39 10.53 14.37
N ARG A 750 -7.42 10.22 15.17
CA ARG A 750 -8.73 10.89 15.16
C ARG A 750 -9.19 11.16 16.59
N VAL A 751 -10.16 12.06 16.67
CA VAL A 751 -10.83 12.45 17.91
C VAL A 751 -12.06 11.56 18.06
N TRP A 752 -11.84 10.37 18.61
CA TRP A 752 -12.83 9.30 18.69
C TRP A 752 -14.03 9.63 19.57
N GLU A 753 -13.90 10.60 20.49
CA GLU A 753 -14.97 11.10 21.35
C GLU A 753 -16.14 11.71 20.57
N ARG A 754 -15.93 12.08 19.30
CA ARG A 754 -16.99 12.56 18.41
C ARG A 754 -17.83 11.45 17.80
N PHE A 755 -17.38 10.19 17.88
CA PHE A 755 -18.13 9.01 17.45
C PHE A 755 -18.76 8.39 18.69
N VAL A 756 -19.87 8.98 19.15
CA VAL A 756 -20.60 8.47 20.30
C VAL A 756 -21.29 7.17 19.88
N ALA A 757 -20.85 6.04 20.44
CA ALA A 757 -21.54 4.76 20.27
C ALA A 757 -22.97 4.87 20.84
N ALA A 758 -23.95 4.34 20.12
CA ALA A 758 -25.38 4.42 20.45
C ALA A 758 -25.75 3.59 21.69
#